data_AF-A0A7C3EMQ4-F1
#
_entry.id   AF-A0A7C3EMQ4-F1
#
_cell.length_a   1.000
_cell.length_b   1.000
_cell.length_c   1.000
_cell.angle_alpha   90.00
_cell.angle_beta   90.00
_cell.angle_gamma   90.00
#
_symmetry.space_group_name_H-M   'P 1'
#
loop_
_entity.id
_entity.type
_entity.pdbx_description
1 polymer ?
#
loop_
_entity_poly.entity_id
_entity_poly.type
_entity_poly.pdbx_seq_one_letter_code
_entity_poly.pdbx_strand_id
1 'polypeptide(L)'
;MTRSILLALSLLLAASWLSAMGAGAAGFPSDDDFVVVSCPASPRVAYALQREKGRLAVVVEVESDGEATVALGLHGMATLVLSDKDAVVKRGEGAVRFTFSAPGDWSELRLGLAVAWAGGPFGQHRQRERFRHTGGAPHAPLSTNPSDWLPLDLAEHEALVADRRKRIAFDFEQPMDGHATIVLEDAAGQRVRNLLAGRPLAKGRHRIAWDGLDERGNVASPGTYRWRAISHPGVWPEYLFSFCNDGNPPWRTGSGTDMWGPDHSTLTAAAGGDEWTFLGGSCAESGYAMVAVDAAGVKRMHYNQVHGTGLWKIALAAGGRFLYAAHDGFAWGQHVDRKKPDWKASMGLTVTRFDVKSGQVVPFPGNQRFAVVSTLEVGPGSANPKWEGATLGGLAFLDGRLYVSNRASNAILVLEAETAKKVDAIPLDGPGALTAHAGRILAVSRNAIMRIDPASKKLESVAAGLGSPEGIAADAAGRLYVSDGESHTVRVLSAEGKPLRELGKPGGPYAGPYDPERMVNPRGLAVAPNGWLWVAEERWNPKRALAWDLKTGKVVKEKFGPTAYGASEAGFDEADPTRWIGQGAAWKLDFARKDATPTSILFQRPGHVGGYFKEAQYAFHRQDGRTFLLGLGGVTSISELRPDGTLHDLAFVGSTHRLCFACDWNPPVAFVEAFNAAYPNRKGKHADKGPGVLWVDSNGDGLCQADEFDFSTDCDNFAGGYWGHRLRDLTIRVPATVKGRRVLVTLEPQGFLPGGAPKYPKLNAACTAAKPVALETNELETAVDRFGRVVANSDPEMKCFAPDGRTLWAYPNRWTNVHGSHNAPLPETGVMQGALYFLGMARFDDQADIFVMNGNHGRFFALTSDGFYLAEMFKDVRMGASIDAYLIGGECFGGFFGRAATDGAYYLQSGHTDYRLFRLHGLAEARRSQGTVTVAPEQAIAAANNQVRAAASAAAQVREATGPFRSAPPTIDGNDNDWPRDPAARWNKSGKFPVTARAAWDRQNLYLFYNVQDPSPWANEGKDWTALFKTGDSVDLQLGADPRADPGRRGPVQGDLRLLLAPFQGKPVAVLYRHRAPGAADPVTFTSPWRSEKVDSVAIVNGAKIAVAKGADDYRVEAAIPLAALGLKPPGAFRADFGALYGDPSGTLTMLRSYWANQATGLVNDVPGEIMLHPNLWGTLKLEGAQE
;
A
#
# COMPACT_ATOMS: atom_id res chain seq x y z
N MET A 1 -83.97 -30.45 -26.17
CA MET A 1 -85.26 -29.83 -25.83
C MET A 1 -85.05 -28.84 -24.70
N THR A 2 -85.26 -27.55 -25.01
CA THR A 2 -85.79 -26.49 -24.13
C THR A 2 -85.32 -26.43 -22.67
N ARG A 3 -84.28 -25.60 -22.44
CA ARG A 3 -84.30 -24.44 -21.52
C ARG A 3 -83.09 -23.55 -21.84
N SER A 4 -83.11 -23.04 -23.06
CA SER A 4 -82.37 -21.86 -23.51
C SER A 4 -83.22 -20.62 -23.23
N ILE A 5 -82.58 -19.45 -23.13
CA ILE A 5 -83.16 -18.09 -23.13
C ILE A 5 -83.60 -17.59 -21.74
N LEU A 6 -82.63 -17.22 -20.88
CA LEU A 6 -82.70 -16.10 -19.90
C LEU A 6 -81.51 -16.19 -18.92
N LEU A 7 -80.29 -15.99 -19.42
CA LEU A 7 -79.16 -15.43 -18.64
C LEU A 7 -77.95 -15.11 -19.55
N ALA A 8 -78.21 -14.88 -20.84
CA ALA A 8 -77.23 -14.48 -21.85
C ALA A 8 -77.58 -13.06 -22.32
N LEU A 9 -77.59 -12.10 -21.40
CA LEU A 9 -77.76 -10.67 -21.70
C LEU A 9 -77.37 -9.82 -20.48
N SER A 10 -76.10 -9.87 -20.08
CA SER A 10 -75.49 -8.86 -19.18
C SER A 10 -73.95 -8.78 -19.29
N LEU A 11 -73.33 -9.43 -20.27
CA LEU A 11 -71.87 -9.49 -20.43
C LEU A 11 -71.29 -8.58 -21.54
N LEU A 12 -72.09 -7.67 -22.08
CA LEU A 12 -71.65 -6.68 -23.08
C LEU A 12 -72.37 -5.36 -22.81
N LEU A 13 -71.77 -4.53 -21.93
CA LEU A 13 -71.90 -3.06 -21.79
C LEU A 13 -71.71 -2.65 -20.32
N ALA A 14 -70.44 -2.51 -19.90
CA ALA A 14 -70.04 -1.54 -18.87
C ALA A 14 -68.52 -1.28 -18.91
N ALA A 15 -67.95 -1.24 -20.12
CA ALA A 15 -66.69 -0.55 -20.36
C ALA A 15 -67.01 0.93 -20.62
N SER A 16 -67.36 1.69 -19.57
CA SER A 16 -67.39 3.17 -19.58
C SER A 16 -67.94 3.76 -18.27
N TRP A 17 -67.54 3.32 -17.08
CA TRP A 17 -67.82 4.05 -15.82
C TRP A 17 -66.65 3.89 -14.85
N LEU A 18 -65.57 4.63 -15.12
CA LEU A 18 -64.49 4.95 -14.16
C LEU A 18 -63.84 6.26 -14.57
N SER A 19 -64.67 7.27 -14.84
CA SER A 19 -64.28 8.67 -14.84
C SER A 19 -65.25 9.40 -13.91
N ALA A 20 -64.69 10.09 -12.91
CA ALA A 20 -65.37 10.94 -11.93
C ALA A 20 -66.15 10.24 -10.81
N MET A 21 -65.42 9.58 -9.90
CA MET A 21 -65.66 9.75 -8.46
C MET A 21 -64.30 9.94 -7.80
N GLY A 22 -64.15 11.03 -7.04
CA GLY A 22 -62.87 11.54 -6.55
C GLY A 22 -62.05 10.47 -5.83
N ALA A 23 -60.97 10.03 -6.46
CA ALA A 23 -59.81 9.58 -5.72
C ALA A 23 -59.38 10.79 -4.89
N GLY A 24 -59.61 10.76 -3.56
CA GLY A 24 -58.81 11.57 -2.68
C GLY A 24 -57.37 11.20 -3.02
N ALA A 25 -56.63 12.12 -3.62
CA ALA A 25 -55.28 11.85 -4.07
C ALA A 25 -54.50 11.30 -2.87
N ALA A 26 -54.03 10.06 -2.95
CA ALA A 26 -53.18 9.49 -1.92
C ALA A 26 -52.05 10.48 -1.66
N GLY A 27 -52.09 11.11 -0.49
CA GLY A 27 -51.16 12.15 -0.11
C GLY A 27 -49.89 11.48 0.35
N PHE A 28 -48.91 11.38 -0.53
CA PHE A 28 -47.51 11.10 -0.18
C PHE A 28 -46.74 12.43 -0.18
N PRO A 29 -46.84 13.24 0.89
CA PRO A 29 -46.24 14.57 0.95
C PRO A 29 -44.74 14.55 1.26
N SER A 30 -44.16 13.40 1.65
CA SER A 30 -42.77 13.29 2.10
C SER A 30 -41.99 12.23 1.31
N ASP A 31 -40.69 12.49 1.08
CA ASP A 31 -39.76 11.51 0.51
C ASP A 31 -39.62 10.26 1.39
N ASP A 32 -39.89 10.37 2.69
CA ASP A 32 -39.83 9.24 3.64
C ASP A 32 -40.90 8.16 3.37
N ASP A 33 -41.91 8.49 2.57
CA ASP A 33 -42.97 7.56 2.15
C ASP A 33 -42.52 6.57 1.07
N PHE A 34 -41.41 6.85 0.39
CA PHE A 34 -40.96 6.13 -0.79
C PHE A 34 -39.85 5.11 -0.47
N VAL A 35 -40.00 3.88 -0.97
CA VAL A 35 -38.96 2.85 -1.02
C VAL A 35 -38.23 2.96 -2.35
N VAL A 36 -36.96 3.37 -2.31
CA VAL A 36 -36.09 3.40 -3.49
C VAL A 36 -35.62 1.98 -3.82
N VAL A 37 -35.80 1.57 -5.06
CA VAL A 37 -35.45 0.23 -5.58
C VAL A 37 -34.36 0.28 -6.66
N SER A 38 -34.04 1.47 -7.17
CA SER A 38 -32.93 1.68 -8.11
C SER A 38 -31.57 1.67 -7.42
N CYS A 39 -30.53 1.31 -8.17
CA CYS A 39 -29.15 1.48 -7.75
C CYS A 39 -28.63 2.89 -8.11
N PRO A 40 -27.49 3.34 -7.57
CA PRO A 40 -26.92 4.66 -7.89
C PRO A 40 -26.54 4.88 -9.37
N ALA A 41 -26.46 3.81 -10.17
CA ALA A 41 -26.12 3.87 -11.59
C ALA A 41 -27.33 4.00 -12.52
N SER A 42 -28.56 3.89 -11.99
CA SER A 42 -29.81 4.09 -12.72
C SER A 42 -30.54 5.34 -12.18
N PRO A 43 -31.40 6.00 -12.97
CA PRO A 43 -32.26 7.07 -12.45
C PRO A 43 -33.06 6.59 -11.24
N ARG A 44 -33.35 7.47 -10.29
CA ARG A 44 -34.06 7.09 -9.07
C ARG A 44 -35.44 6.51 -9.41
N VAL A 45 -35.65 5.23 -9.08
CA VAL A 45 -36.95 4.56 -9.13
C VAL A 45 -37.37 4.20 -7.71
N ALA A 46 -38.55 4.65 -7.32
CA ALA A 46 -39.09 4.41 -5.99
C ALA A 46 -40.58 4.10 -6.02
N TYR A 47 -41.09 3.42 -5.01
CA TYR A 47 -42.52 3.19 -4.85
C TYR A 47 -43.02 3.48 -3.43
N ALA A 48 -44.29 3.85 -3.30
CA ALA A 48 -44.98 4.04 -2.03
C ALA A 48 -46.32 3.30 -2.06
N LEU A 49 -46.72 2.72 -0.92
CA LEU A 49 -47.98 1.98 -0.76
C LEU A 49 -48.82 2.60 0.35
N GLN A 50 -50.14 2.65 0.17
CA GLN A 50 -51.08 3.07 1.21
C GLN A 50 -52.37 2.25 1.13
N ARG A 51 -52.75 1.61 2.24
CA ARG A 51 -54.07 0.98 2.36
C ARG A 51 -55.17 2.03 2.49
N GLU A 52 -56.20 1.86 1.68
CA GLU A 52 -57.47 2.56 1.77
C GLU A 52 -58.57 1.52 2.00
N LYS A 53 -59.77 1.93 2.46
CA LYS A 53 -60.86 0.97 2.71
C LYS A 53 -61.22 0.20 1.43
N GLY A 54 -60.78 -1.06 1.35
CA GLY A 54 -61.00 -1.97 0.21
C GLY A 54 -60.10 -1.74 -1.01
N ARG A 55 -59.05 -0.92 -0.92
CA ARG A 55 -58.14 -0.58 -2.03
C ARG A 55 -56.69 -0.43 -1.57
N LEU A 56 -55.74 -0.59 -2.49
CA LEU A 56 -54.33 -0.28 -2.31
C LEU A 56 -53.94 0.84 -3.28
N ALA A 57 -53.54 1.98 -2.74
CA ALA A 57 -52.91 3.03 -3.52
C ALA A 57 -51.42 2.70 -3.69
N VAL A 58 -50.94 2.73 -4.94
CA VAL A 58 -49.52 2.51 -5.26
C VAL A 58 -49.02 3.71 -6.04
N VAL A 59 -47.95 4.35 -5.56
CA VAL A 59 -47.28 5.40 -6.33
C VAL A 59 -45.92 4.89 -6.75
N VAL A 60 -45.60 5.03 -8.03
CA VAL A 60 -44.26 4.78 -8.56
C VAL A 60 -43.69 6.11 -9.02
N GLU A 61 -42.52 6.46 -8.51
CA GLU A 61 -41.77 7.66 -8.87
C GLU A 61 -40.53 7.26 -9.67
N VAL A 62 -40.30 7.97 -10.78
CA VAL A 62 -39.19 7.74 -11.71
C VAL A 62 -38.54 9.08 -12.01
N GLU A 63 -37.25 9.22 -11.68
CA GLU A 63 -36.44 10.38 -12.08
C GLU A 63 -36.26 10.39 -13.60
N SER A 64 -36.73 11.45 -14.25
CA SER A 64 -36.75 11.59 -15.72
C SER A 64 -37.22 12.99 -16.12
N ASP A 65 -36.73 13.49 -17.25
CA ASP A 65 -37.14 14.76 -17.88
C ASP A 65 -38.53 14.71 -18.56
N GLY A 66 -39.42 13.84 -18.07
CA GLY A 66 -40.82 13.74 -18.53
C GLY A 66 -41.15 12.52 -19.39
N GLU A 67 -40.17 11.70 -19.77
CA GLU A 67 -40.34 10.49 -20.59
C GLU A 67 -40.09 9.19 -19.78
N ALA A 68 -41.14 8.67 -19.14
CA ALA A 68 -41.12 7.37 -18.45
C ALA A 68 -42.43 6.59 -18.66
N THR A 69 -42.35 5.26 -18.54
CA THR A 69 -43.49 4.34 -18.52
C THR A 69 -43.30 3.29 -17.42
N VAL A 70 -44.39 2.77 -16.88
CA VAL A 70 -44.37 1.79 -15.79
C VAL A 70 -45.30 0.61 -16.10
N ALA A 71 -44.91 -0.58 -15.66
CA ALA A 71 -45.75 -1.75 -15.56
C ALA A 71 -45.69 -2.28 -14.13
N LEU A 72 -46.85 -2.43 -13.50
CA LEU A 72 -47.03 -2.79 -12.10
C LEU A 72 -47.82 -4.11 -12.01
N GLY A 73 -47.23 -5.12 -11.36
CA GLY A 73 -47.90 -6.39 -11.03
C GLY A 73 -48.25 -6.42 -9.55
N LEU A 74 -49.52 -6.69 -9.24
CA LEU A 74 -50.02 -6.89 -7.88
C LEU A 74 -50.74 -8.24 -7.80
N HIS A 75 -50.31 -9.11 -6.91
CA HIS A 75 -50.97 -10.40 -6.67
C HIS A 75 -51.34 -10.54 -5.20
N GLY A 76 -52.59 -10.92 -4.95
CA GLY A 76 -53.13 -11.27 -3.63
C GLY A 76 -54.25 -12.29 -3.86
N MET A 77 -55.46 -12.02 -3.35
CA MET A 77 -56.64 -12.83 -3.70
C MET A 77 -57.06 -12.69 -5.18
N ALA A 78 -56.57 -11.64 -5.86
CA ALA A 78 -56.68 -11.45 -7.30
C ALA A 78 -55.32 -11.02 -7.88
N THR A 79 -55.12 -11.23 -9.18
CA THR A 79 -53.92 -10.78 -9.91
C THR A 79 -54.27 -9.59 -10.79
N LEU A 80 -53.55 -8.49 -10.64
CA LEU A 80 -53.65 -7.30 -11.48
C LEU A 80 -52.31 -7.01 -12.14
N VAL A 81 -52.35 -6.67 -13.43
CA VAL A 81 -51.22 -6.12 -14.18
C VAL A 81 -51.66 -4.77 -14.73
N LEU A 82 -51.05 -3.71 -14.25
CA LEU A 82 -51.41 -2.32 -14.53
C LEU A 82 -50.27 -1.65 -15.30
N SER A 83 -50.62 -0.69 -16.14
CA SER A 83 -49.70 0.10 -16.97
C SER A 83 -49.83 1.58 -16.66
N ASP A 84 -48.97 2.41 -17.25
CA ASP A 84 -49.07 3.87 -17.21
C ASP A 84 -50.46 4.42 -17.60
N LYS A 85 -51.23 3.69 -18.43
CA LYS A 85 -52.62 4.04 -18.79
C LYS A 85 -53.64 3.89 -17.66
N ASP A 86 -53.31 3.07 -16.66
CA ASP A 86 -54.16 2.76 -15.51
C ASP A 86 -53.82 3.66 -14.30
N ALA A 87 -52.86 4.58 -14.46
CA ALA A 87 -52.38 5.49 -13.43
C ALA A 87 -52.81 6.95 -13.68
N VAL A 88 -52.97 7.71 -12.59
CA VAL A 88 -52.94 9.17 -12.64
C VAL A 88 -51.47 9.61 -12.72
N VAL A 89 -51.07 10.26 -13.81
CA VAL A 89 -49.66 10.64 -14.06
C VAL A 89 -49.42 12.12 -13.79
N LYS A 90 -48.48 12.43 -12.89
CA LYS A 90 -48.02 13.80 -12.61
C LYS A 90 -46.55 13.95 -13.04
N ARG A 91 -46.27 14.89 -13.95
CA ARG A 91 -44.91 15.22 -14.42
C ARG A 91 -44.43 16.50 -13.74
N GLY A 92 -43.26 16.46 -13.11
CA GLY A 92 -42.60 17.61 -12.49
C GLY A 92 -41.19 17.82 -13.06
N GLU A 93 -40.50 18.87 -12.62
CA GLU A 93 -39.07 19.07 -12.95
C GLU A 93 -38.26 17.93 -12.31
N GLY A 94 -37.65 17.08 -13.14
CA GLY A 94 -36.77 15.99 -12.73
C GLY A 94 -37.43 14.66 -12.36
N ALA A 95 -38.77 14.55 -12.27
CA ALA A 95 -39.43 13.28 -11.95
C ALA A 95 -40.87 13.14 -12.49
N VAL A 96 -41.26 11.88 -12.76
CA VAL A 96 -42.62 11.48 -13.15
C VAL A 96 -43.21 10.54 -12.08
N ARG A 97 -44.42 10.84 -11.60
CA ARG A 97 -45.16 10.01 -10.63
C ARG A 97 -46.37 9.35 -11.27
N PHE A 98 -46.50 8.05 -11.09
CA PHE A 98 -47.63 7.22 -11.53
C PHE A 98 -48.42 6.75 -10.31
N THR A 99 -49.66 7.21 -10.15
CA THR A 99 -50.52 6.84 -9.02
C THR A 99 -51.60 5.86 -9.46
N PHE A 100 -51.55 4.64 -8.93
CA PHE A 100 -52.51 3.56 -9.14
C PHE A 100 -53.43 3.42 -7.93
N SER A 101 -54.66 2.99 -8.15
CA SER A 101 -55.60 2.63 -7.08
C SER A 101 -56.24 1.28 -7.39
N ALA A 102 -55.76 0.22 -6.73
CA ALA A 102 -56.10 -1.16 -7.02
C ALA A 102 -57.13 -1.70 -5.99
N PRO A 103 -58.37 -2.02 -6.39
CA PRO A 103 -59.35 -2.66 -5.49
C PRO A 103 -58.97 -4.12 -5.22
N GLY A 104 -59.13 -4.59 -3.97
CA GLY A 104 -58.87 -5.99 -3.63
C GLY A 104 -58.40 -6.22 -2.18
N ASP A 105 -58.31 -7.50 -1.81
CA ASP A 105 -57.64 -7.96 -0.59
C ASP A 105 -56.18 -8.31 -0.90
N TRP A 106 -55.28 -7.57 -0.24
CA TRP A 106 -53.83 -7.63 -0.44
C TRP A 106 -53.09 -8.19 0.78
N SER A 107 -53.77 -8.97 1.61
CA SER A 107 -53.17 -9.64 2.79
C SER A 107 -51.97 -10.54 2.45
N GLU A 108 -51.92 -11.15 1.25
CA GLU A 108 -50.78 -11.93 0.72
C GLU A 108 -50.13 -11.24 -0.49
N LEU A 109 -49.80 -9.95 -0.38
CA LEU A 109 -49.32 -9.17 -1.52
C LEU A 109 -48.00 -9.72 -2.08
N ARG A 110 -47.94 -9.90 -3.40
CA ARG A 110 -46.70 -9.92 -4.18
C ARG A 110 -46.63 -8.73 -5.12
N LEU A 111 -45.47 -8.09 -5.17
CA LEU A 111 -45.21 -6.89 -5.95
C LEU A 111 -44.20 -7.18 -7.06
N GLY A 112 -44.58 -6.84 -8.29
CA GLY A 112 -43.69 -6.79 -9.45
C GLY A 112 -43.67 -5.38 -10.03
N LEU A 113 -42.49 -4.85 -10.35
CA LEU A 113 -42.35 -3.50 -10.91
C LEU A 113 -41.42 -3.54 -12.12
N ALA A 114 -41.81 -2.91 -13.22
CA ALA A 114 -40.91 -2.62 -14.32
C ALA A 114 -41.10 -1.19 -14.80
N VAL A 115 -40.00 -0.50 -15.08
CA VAL A 115 -40.00 0.89 -15.53
C VAL A 115 -39.16 0.99 -16.79
N ALA A 116 -39.56 1.85 -17.72
CA ALA A 116 -38.73 2.27 -18.82
C ALA A 116 -38.69 3.80 -18.90
N TRP A 117 -37.53 4.35 -19.23
CA TRP A 117 -37.31 5.79 -19.38
C TRP A 117 -36.49 6.09 -20.64
N ALA A 118 -36.48 7.35 -21.07
CA ALA A 118 -35.66 7.81 -22.18
C ALA A 118 -34.25 8.25 -21.70
N GLY A 119 -33.22 7.89 -22.48
CA GLY A 119 -31.83 8.21 -22.18
C GLY A 119 -31.18 7.26 -21.17
N GLY A 120 -29.87 7.08 -21.31
CA GLY A 120 -29.03 6.29 -20.41
C GLY A 120 -27.56 6.68 -20.61
N PRO A 121 -26.65 6.28 -19.70
CA PRO A 121 -25.25 6.73 -19.71
C PRO A 121 -24.45 6.45 -21.00
N PHE A 122 -25.04 5.72 -21.96
CA PHE A 122 -24.41 5.29 -23.22
C PHE A 122 -25.23 5.60 -24.50
N GLY A 123 -26.18 6.55 -24.48
CA GLY A 123 -26.86 6.99 -25.72
C GLY A 123 -27.81 5.97 -26.37
N GLN A 124 -28.28 4.95 -25.63
CA GLN A 124 -29.26 3.98 -26.12
C GLN A 124 -30.70 4.54 -26.10
N HIS A 125 -31.52 4.21 -27.10
CA HIS A 125 -32.95 4.49 -27.09
C HIS A 125 -33.71 3.43 -26.26
N ARG A 126 -34.17 3.85 -25.07
CA ARG A 126 -35.03 3.15 -24.09
C ARG A 126 -34.40 1.96 -23.36
N GLN A 127 -33.98 2.19 -22.12
CA GLN A 127 -33.73 1.10 -21.16
C GLN A 127 -35.03 0.73 -20.42
N ARG A 128 -35.27 -0.57 -20.27
CA ARG A 128 -36.39 -1.13 -19.49
C ARG A 128 -35.83 -2.06 -18.42
N GLU A 129 -36.12 -1.77 -17.17
CA GLU A 129 -35.66 -2.53 -16.02
C GLU A 129 -36.83 -3.08 -15.22
N ARG A 130 -36.69 -4.33 -14.73
CA ARG A 130 -37.61 -4.92 -13.78
C ARG A 130 -37.02 -4.79 -12.38
N PHE A 131 -37.67 -4.00 -11.53
CA PHE A 131 -37.28 -3.80 -10.15
C PHE A 131 -37.92 -4.84 -9.24
N ARG A 132 -37.17 -5.21 -8.20
CA ARG A 132 -37.63 -6.01 -7.08
C ARG A 132 -37.60 -5.13 -5.84
N HIS A 133 -38.52 -5.34 -4.89
CA HIS A 133 -38.45 -4.65 -3.60
C HIS A 133 -37.28 -5.16 -2.74
N THR A 134 -36.68 -6.30 -3.10
CA THR A 134 -35.40 -6.82 -2.61
C THR A 134 -34.57 -7.44 -3.76
N GLY A 135 -33.30 -7.02 -3.90
CA GLY A 135 -32.38 -7.47 -4.96
C GLY A 135 -32.43 -6.63 -6.26
N GLY A 136 -31.33 -6.68 -7.04
CA GLY A 136 -31.10 -5.78 -8.18
C GLY A 136 -32.07 -5.92 -9.36
N ALA A 137 -31.95 -4.99 -10.33
CA ALA A 137 -32.90 -4.82 -11.44
C ALA A 137 -32.39 -5.44 -12.76
N PRO A 138 -32.86 -6.63 -13.18
CA PRO A 138 -32.53 -7.16 -14.51
C PRO A 138 -33.19 -6.33 -15.63
N HIS A 139 -32.50 -6.19 -16.77
CA HIS A 139 -33.07 -5.66 -18.02
C HIS A 139 -34.11 -6.65 -18.59
N ALA A 140 -35.33 -6.56 -18.09
CA ALA A 140 -36.44 -7.43 -18.45
C ALA A 140 -37.78 -6.69 -18.35
N PRO A 141 -38.80 -7.10 -19.12
CA PRO A 141 -40.17 -6.65 -18.86
C PRO A 141 -40.70 -7.23 -17.54
N LEU A 142 -41.83 -6.69 -17.06
CA LEU A 142 -42.57 -7.31 -15.95
C LEU A 142 -42.91 -8.76 -16.30
N SER A 143 -42.71 -9.70 -15.37
CA SER A 143 -43.12 -11.09 -15.61
C SER A 143 -44.64 -11.19 -15.67
N THR A 144 -45.16 -12.01 -16.59
CA THR A 144 -46.58 -12.36 -16.67
C THR A 144 -46.98 -13.45 -15.66
N ASN A 145 -46.02 -14.08 -14.97
CA ASN A 145 -46.26 -15.09 -13.96
C ASN A 145 -46.18 -14.48 -12.54
N PRO A 146 -47.28 -14.46 -11.76
CA PRO A 146 -47.28 -13.91 -10.40
C PRO A 146 -46.31 -14.58 -9.42
N SER A 147 -45.90 -15.83 -9.68
CA SER A 147 -44.89 -16.50 -8.83
C SER A 147 -43.51 -15.86 -8.91
N ASP A 148 -43.23 -15.12 -9.99
CA ASP A 148 -41.96 -14.40 -10.21
C ASP A 148 -41.90 -13.05 -9.50
N TRP A 149 -43.04 -12.59 -8.98
CA TRP A 149 -43.15 -11.38 -8.17
C TRP A 149 -42.86 -11.73 -6.70
N LEU A 150 -42.24 -10.79 -5.99
CA LEU A 150 -41.78 -11.07 -4.65
C LEU A 150 -42.86 -10.77 -3.61
N PRO A 151 -43.03 -11.63 -2.58
CA PRO A 151 -43.94 -11.36 -1.48
C PRO A 151 -43.50 -10.11 -0.71
N LEU A 152 -44.46 -9.25 -0.38
CA LEU A 152 -44.28 -8.01 0.37
C LEU A 152 -45.31 -8.00 1.51
N ASP A 153 -44.83 -8.10 2.75
CA ASP A 153 -45.68 -7.92 3.92
C ASP A 153 -46.06 -6.45 4.06
N LEU A 154 -47.34 -6.15 3.80
CA LEU A 154 -47.85 -4.78 3.86
C LEU A 154 -47.80 -4.18 5.26
N ALA A 155 -47.99 -4.98 6.31
CA ALA A 155 -47.93 -4.48 7.68
C ALA A 155 -46.48 -4.14 8.06
N GLU A 156 -45.52 -4.95 7.63
CA GLU A 156 -44.09 -4.66 7.80
C GLU A 156 -43.67 -3.41 7.00
N HIS A 157 -44.17 -3.25 5.76
CA HIS A 157 -43.92 -2.06 4.94
C HIS A 157 -44.51 -0.78 5.56
N GLU A 158 -45.75 -0.83 6.07
CA GLU A 158 -46.39 0.30 6.76
C GLU A 158 -45.63 0.67 8.03
N ALA A 159 -45.18 -0.31 8.81
CA ALA A 159 -44.34 -0.09 9.97
C ALA A 159 -42.99 0.54 9.59
N LEU A 160 -42.36 0.10 8.49
CA LEU A 160 -41.13 0.67 7.96
C LEU A 160 -41.30 2.14 7.57
N VAL A 161 -42.39 2.49 6.86
CA VAL A 161 -42.69 3.88 6.47
C VAL A 161 -43.00 4.74 7.70
N ALA A 162 -43.77 4.22 8.67
CA ALA A 162 -44.05 4.92 9.92
C ALA A 162 -42.78 5.21 10.73
N ASP A 163 -41.81 4.29 10.73
CA ASP A 163 -40.50 4.50 11.36
C ASP A 163 -39.63 5.50 10.58
N ARG A 164 -39.67 5.51 9.24
CA ARG A 164 -38.96 6.51 8.41
C ARG A 164 -39.46 7.94 8.65
N ARG A 165 -40.77 8.13 8.79
CA ARG A 165 -41.36 9.45 9.11
C ARG A 165 -40.88 10.02 10.45
N LYS A 166 -40.37 9.16 11.34
CA LYS A 166 -39.81 9.54 12.64
C LYS A 166 -38.29 9.74 12.59
N ARG A 167 -37.67 9.77 11.40
CA ARG A 167 -36.25 10.01 11.22
C ARG A 167 -35.83 11.32 11.90
N ILE A 168 -34.71 11.26 12.61
CA ILE A 168 -34.13 12.43 13.27
C ILE A 168 -33.44 13.27 12.20
N ALA A 169 -33.73 14.57 12.15
CA ALA A 169 -33.09 15.46 11.20
C ALA A 169 -33.02 16.89 11.75
N PHE A 170 -32.06 17.68 11.25
CA PHE A 170 -31.91 19.10 11.57
C PHE A 170 -31.46 19.88 10.34
N ASP A 171 -31.68 21.18 10.37
CA ASP A 171 -31.22 22.10 9.32
C ASP A 171 -29.76 22.49 9.55
N PHE A 172 -29.00 22.50 8.47
CA PHE A 172 -27.61 22.91 8.44
C PHE A 172 -27.41 23.90 7.29
N GLU A 173 -26.88 25.08 7.61
CA GLU A 173 -26.51 26.08 6.60
C GLU A 173 -25.06 25.86 6.18
N GLN A 174 -24.86 25.43 4.94
CA GLN A 174 -23.54 25.27 4.34
C GLN A 174 -23.08 26.64 3.78
N PRO A 175 -22.06 27.28 4.37
CA PRO A 175 -21.70 28.67 4.04
C PRO A 175 -21.04 28.85 2.66
N MET A 176 -20.54 27.77 2.06
CA MET A 176 -19.80 27.76 0.79
C MET A 176 -19.93 26.42 0.08
N ASP A 177 -19.77 26.41 -1.25
CA ASP A 177 -19.59 25.16 -1.98
C ASP A 177 -18.31 24.48 -1.49
N GLY A 178 -18.40 23.19 -1.18
CA GLY A 178 -17.25 22.44 -0.68
C GLY A 178 -17.67 21.22 0.12
N HIS A 179 -17.01 21.01 1.25
CA HIS A 179 -17.19 19.86 2.11
C HIS A 179 -17.64 20.28 3.51
N ALA A 180 -18.39 19.41 4.18
CA ALA A 180 -18.81 19.57 5.55
C ALA A 180 -18.57 18.30 6.37
N THR A 181 -18.11 18.51 7.59
CA THR A 181 -18.01 17.47 8.62
C THR A 181 -18.88 17.88 9.77
N ILE A 182 -19.76 16.97 10.22
CA ILE A 182 -20.71 17.22 11.30
C ILE A 182 -20.57 16.11 12.34
N VAL A 183 -20.43 16.51 13.60
CA VAL A 183 -20.31 15.60 14.73
C VAL A 183 -21.43 15.86 15.73
N LEU A 184 -21.90 14.81 16.40
CA LEU A 184 -22.93 14.88 17.44
C LEU A 184 -22.31 14.61 18.80
N GLU A 185 -22.71 15.41 19.78
CA GLU A 185 -22.29 15.33 21.18
C GLU A 185 -23.50 15.32 22.11
N ASP A 186 -23.42 14.56 23.19
CA ASP A 186 -24.44 14.56 24.23
C ASP A 186 -24.36 15.82 25.12
N ALA A 187 -25.24 15.90 26.13
CA ALA A 187 -25.26 17.01 27.07
C ALA A 187 -23.98 17.14 27.92
N ALA A 188 -23.20 16.08 28.07
CA ALA A 188 -21.90 16.09 28.74
C ALA A 188 -20.75 16.48 27.81
N GLY A 189 -21.03 16.71 26.53
CA GLY A 189 -20.04 17.01 25.49
C GLY A 189 -19.30 15.78 24.96
N GLN A 190 -19.77 14.57 25.27
CA GLN A 190 -19.16 13.34 24.81
C GLN A 190 -19.57 13.05 23.36
N ARG A 191 -18.62 12.62 22.52
CA ARG A 191 -18.89 12.23 21.12
C ARG A 191 -19.87 11.07 21.05
N VAL A 192 -20.98 11.28 20.34
CA VAL A 192 -22.04 10.27 20.07
C VAL A 192 -21.87 9.67 18.68
N ARG A 193 -21.68 10.52 17.67
CA ARG A 193 -21.59 10.10 16.27
C ARG A 193 -20.74 11.07 15.45
N ASN A 194 -19.91 10.52 14.56
CA ASN A 194 -19.33 11.24 13.43
C ASN A 194 -20.34 11.19 12.28
N LEU A 195 -21.27 12.15 12.25
CA LEU A 195 -22.46 12.06 11.39
C LEU A 195 -22.13 12.23 9.91
N LEU A 196 -21.35 13.26 9.58
CA LEU A 196 -20.79 13.47 8.24
C LEU A 196 -19.27 13.65 8.38
N ALA A 197 -18.50 13.01 7.50
CA ALA A 197 -17.04 13.13 7.47
C ALA A 197 -16.60 13.58 6.08
N GLY A 198 -16.22 14.86 5.94
CA GLY A 198 -15.73 15.45 4.70
C GLY A 198 -16.71 15.26 3.53
N ARG A 199 -18.01 15.40 3.76
CA ARG A 199 -19.03 15.15 2.72
C ARG A 199 -19.18 16.38 1.82
N PRO A 200 -19.16 16.24 0.48
CA PRO A 200 -19.42 17.36 -0.41
C PRO A 200 -20.87 17.86 -0.28
N LEU A 201 -21.04 19.19 -0.10
CA LEU A 201 -22.31 19.89 -0.03
C LEU A 201 -22.20 21.24 -0.77
N ALA A 202 -23.22 21.54 -1.58
CA ALA A 202 -23.37 22.87 -2.19
C ALA A 202 -23.67 23.94 -1.13
N LYS A 203 -23.40 25.20 -1.42
CA LYS A 203 -23.79 26.32 -0.57
C LYS A 203 -25.30 26.37 -0.36
N GLY A 204 -25.73 26.69 0.86
CA GLY A 204 -27.13 26.89 1.22
C GLY A 204 -27.63 25.92 2.29
N ARG A 205 -28.95 25.86 2.47
CA ARG A 205 -29.59 25.08 3.52
C ARG A 205 -29.75 23.61 3.13
N HIS A 206 -29.30 22.72 4.01
CA HIS A 206 -29.42 21.27 3.88
C HIS A 206 -30.16 20.68 5.07
N ARG A 207 -31.00 19.68 4.81
CA ARG A 207 -31.62 18.87 5.87
C ARG A 207 -30.77 17.62 6.12
N ILE A 208 -30.10 17.57 7.27
CA ILE A 208 -29.20 16.48 7.63
C ILE A 208 -29.97 15.45 8.45
N ALA A 209 -29.97 14.21 7.98
CA ALA A 209 -30.59 13.08 8.66
C ALA A 209 -29.61 12.35 9.58
N TRP A 210 -30.12 11.82 10.69
CA TRP A 210 -29.44 10.92 11.61
C TRP A 210 -30.29 9.65 11.80
N ASP A 211 -29.62 8.50 11.74
CA ASP A 211 -30.21 7.16 11.96
C ASP A 211 -30.65 6.91 13.41
N GLY A 212 -30.31 7.82 14.33
CA GLY A 212 -30.59 7.67 15.77
C GLY A 212 -29.65 6.70 16.46
N LEU A 213 -28.55 6.31 15.82
CA LEU A 213 -27.56 5.40 16.38
C LEU A 213 -26.28 6.14 16.76
N ASP A 214 -25.61 5.69 17.82
CA ASP A 214 -24.24 6.08 18.15
C ASP A 214 -23.22 5.44 17.19
N GLU A 215 -21.94 5.74 17.36
CA GLU A 215 -20.85 5.19 16.52
C GLU A 215 -20.72 3.66 16.60
N ARG A 216 -21.20 3.05 17.68
CA ARG A 216 -21.17 1.61 17.94
C ARG A 216 -22.43 0.91 17.44
N GLY A 217 -23.37 1.67 16.88
CA GLY A 217 -24.65 1.18 16.38
C GLY A 217 -25.72 1.05 17.45
N ASN A 218 -25.50 1.50 18.69
CA ASN A 218 -26.54 1.48 19.72
C ASN A 218 -27.51 2.64 19.52
N VAL A 219 -28.77 2.44 19.90
CA VAL A 219 -29.80 3.47 19.85
C VAL A 219 -29.46 4.62 20.81
N ALA A 220 -29.50 5.84 20.31
CA ALA A 220 -29.32 7.05 21.11
C ALA A 220 -30.51 7.29 22.03
N SER A 221 -30.23 7.68 23.28
CA SER A 221 -31.25 8.03 24.26
C SER A 221 -32.07 9.25 23.82
N PRO A 222 -33.35 9.34 24.21
CA PRO A 222 -34.12 10.56 24.01
C PRO A 222 -33.46 11.74 24.76
N GLY A 223 -33.42 12.91 24.13
CA GLY A 223 -32.74 14.08 24.70
C GLY A 223 -32.30 15.11 23.67
N THR A 224 -31.66 16.19 24.14
CA THR A 224 -31.07 17.21 23.27
C THR A 224 -29.59 16.93 23.09
N TYR A 225 -29.16 16.91 21.83
CA TYR A 225 -27.78 16.72 21.41
C TYR A 225 -27.27 18.00 20.77
N ARG A 226 -25.99 18.29 20.96
CA ARG A 226 -25.30 19.38 20.26
C ARG A 226 -24.67 18.82 19.00
N TRP A 227 -24.91 19.49 17.87
CA TRP A 227 -24.13 19.24 16.67
C TRP A 227 -23.10 20.35 16.50
N ARG A 228 -21.87 19.99 16.09
CA ARG A 228 -20.81 20.91 15.68
C ARG A 228 -20.38 20.55 14.27
N ALA A 229 -19.99 21.55 13.48
CA ALA A 229 -19.62 21.36 12.10
C ALA A 229 -18.38 22.18 11.70
N ILE A 230 -17.63 21.67 10.71
CA ILE A 230 -16.62 22.41 9.97
C ILE A 230 -16.98 22.33 8.48
N SER A 231 -17.05 23.48 7.81
CA SER A 231 -17.23 23.61 6.37
C SER A 231 -15.97 24.22 5.75
N HIS A 232 -15.53 23.71 4.60
CA HIS A 232 -14.38 24.23 3.85
C HIS A 232 -14.55 23.96 2.35
N PRO A 233 -13.89 24.70 1.44
CA PRO A 233 -14.05 24.51 -0.01
C PRO A 233 -13.52 23.17 -0.54
N GLY A 234 -12.73 22.48 0.26
CA GLY A 234 -11.93 21.30 -0.10
C GLY A 234 -10.51 21.49 0.43
N VAL A 235 -9.74 20.41 0.53
CA VAL A 235 -8.30 20.50 0.80
C VAL A 235 -7.61 19.84 -0.37
N TRP A 236 -6.78 20.58 -1.11
CA TRP A 236 -6.08 20.04 -2.26
C TRP A 236 -4.57 20.32 -2.15
N PRO A 237 -3.73 19.31 -2.45
CA PRO A 237 -2.29 19.48 -2.53
C PRO A 237 -1.88 20.06 -3.90
N GLU A 238 -1.07 21.11 -3.89
CA GLU A 238 -0.34 21.63 -5.06
C GLU A 238 1.07 21.03 -5.07
N TYR A 239 1.40 20.24 -6.10
CA TYR A 239 2.76 19.72 -6.26
C TYR A 239 3.74 20.84 -6.66
N LEU A 240 4.79 21.02 -5.88
CA LEU A 240 5.81 22.04 -6.14
C LEU A 240 6.95 21.48 -6.99
N PHE A 241 7.68 20.52 -6.41
CA PHE A 241 8.75 19.72 -7.01
C PHE A 241 9.17 18.60 -6.02
N SER A 242 10.16 17.79 -6.38
CA SER A 242 10.75 16.78 -5.48
C SER A 242 12.27 16.96 -5.35
N PHE A 243 12.83 16.43 -4.26
CA PHE A 243 14.28 16.32 -4.07
C PHE A 243 14.68 14.94 -3.52
N CYS A 244 15.99 14.66 -3.44
CA CYS A 244 16.56 13.35 -3.08
C CYS A 244 16.09 12.18 -3.96
N ASN A 245 16.10 12.41 -5.28
CA ASN A 245 16.08 11.39 -6.33
C ASN A 245 16.26 12.10 -7.67
N ASP A 246 17.38 11.88 -8.35
CA ASP A 246 17.72 12.59 -9.60
C ASP A 246 17.00 12.08 -10.86
N GLY A 247 16.05 11.15 -10.70
CA GLY A 247 15.22 10.64 -11.79
C GLY A 247 14.29 11.71 -12.35
N ASN A 248 13.94 11.60 -13.63
CA ASN A 248 12.97 12.49 -14.27
C ASN A 248 11.86 11.69 -15.00
N PRO A 249 10.66 11.54 -14.39
CA PRO A 249 10.31 12.02 -13.05
C PRO A 249 11.02 11.23 -11.92
N PRO A 250 11.05 11.75 -10.68
CA PRO A 250 11.73 11.10 -9.56
C PRO A 250 10.98 9.87 -9.00
N TRP A 251 9.89 9.46 -9.65
CA TRP A 251 9.10 8.28 -9.35
C TRP A 251 8.93 7.35 -10.57
N ARG A 252 8.57 6.09 -10.33
CA ARG A 252 8.60 5.03 -11.35
C ARG A 252 7.48 5.26 -12.36
N THR A 253 7.85 5.32 -13.63
CA THR A 253 6.96 5.40 -14.79
C THR A 253 7.34 4.39 -15.89
N GLY A 254 8.52 3.75 -15.78
CA GLY A 254 9.05 2.86 -16.80
C GLY A 254 9.68 3.57 -18.00
N SER A 255 9.79 4.91 -17.96
CA SER A 255 10.29 5.73 -19.08
C SER A 255 11.79 5.58 -19.35
N GLY A 256 12.56 4.99 -18.44
CA GLY A 256 14.00 4.81 -18.57
C GLY A 256 14.81 5.99 -18.04
N THR A 257 14.21 7.18 -17.96
CA THR A 257 14.79 8.40 -17.35
C THR A 257 14.28 8.66 -15.93
N ASP A 258 13.17 8.03 -15.56
CA ASP A 258 12.58 8.05 -14.23
C ASP A 258 13.48 7.46 -13.15
N MET A 259 13.31 7.76 -11.86
CA MET A 259 14.01 7.15 -10.70
C MET A 259 15.54 6.94 -10.79
N TRP A 260 16.29 7.39 -9.79
CA TRP A 260 17.75 7.28 -9.80
C TRP A 260 18.32 6.28 -8.78
N GLY A 261 18.47 5.02 -9.18
CA GLY A 261 19.22 4.02 -8.38
C GLY A 261 18.41 3.31 -7.28
N PRO A 262 19.08 2.56 -6.39
CA PRO A 262 18.45 1.63 -5.45
C PRO A 262 17.97 2.26 -4.14
N ASP A 263 16.82 1.79 -3.65
CA ASP A 263 16.22 2.13 -2.36
C ASP A 263 16.75 1.26 -1.20
N HIS A 264 16.98 -0.04 -1.42
CA HIS A 264 17.48 -0.99 -0.41
C HIS A 264 19.00 -1.20 -0.40
N SER A 265 19.73 -0.47 -1.23
CA SER A 265 21.19 -0.47 -1.25
C SER A 265 21.73 0.89 -1.67
N THR A 266 23.04 1.02 -1.71
CA THR A 266 23.75 2.16 -2.31
C THR A 266 24.42 1.70 -3.60
N LEU A 267 24.77 2.65 -4.46
CA LEU A 267 25.57 2.35 -5.64
C LEU A 267 27.00 2.01 -5.17
N THR A 268 27.46 0.80 -5.48
CA THR A 268 28.78 0.30 -5.08
C THR A 268 29.59 -0.24 -6.26
N ALA A 269 28.98 -0.44 -7.42
CA ALA A 269 29.63 -0.87 -8.64
C ALA A 269 29.50 0.17 -9.75
N ALA A 270 30.50 0.19 -10.63
CA ALA A 270 30.47 0.97 -11.86
C ALA A 270 31.19 0.20 -12.97
N ALA A 271 30.74 0.36 -14.22
CA ALA A 271 31.38 -0.18 -15.40
C ALA A 271 31.25 0.77 -16.59
N GLY A 272 32.32 0.93 -17.37
CA GLY A 272 32.25 1.62 -18.66
C GLY A 272 31.74 0.68 -19.74
N GLY A 273 30.88 1.18 -20.62
CA GLY A 273 30.54 0.54 -21.89
C GLY A 273 30.85 1.45 -23.08
N ASP A 274 30.51 0.99 -24.27
CA ASP A 274 30.83 1.68 -25.52
C ASP A 274 30.13 3.05 -25.62
N GLU A 275 28.88 3.13 -25.17
CA GLU A 275 28.05 4.35 -25.25
C GLU A 275 27.70 4.91 -23.87
N TRP A 276 27.42 4.03 -22.90
CA TRP A 276 26.91 4.40 -21.58
C TRP A 276 27.85 3.92 -20.48
N THR A 277 27.83 4.66 -19.37
CA THR A 277 28.40 4.23 -18.10
C THR A 277 27.32 3.63 -17.23
N PHE A 278 27.60 2.49 -16.60
CA PHE A 278 26.66 1.78 -15.73
C PHE A 278 27.07 1.95 -14.27
N LEU A 279 26.09 2.17 -13.41
CA LEU A 279 26.23 2.24 -11.96
C LEU A 279 25.27 1.21 -11.34
N GLY A 280 25.69 0.51 -10.29
CA GLY A 280 24.88 -0.55 -9.67
C GLY A 280 25.01 -0.65 -8.16
N GLY A 281 23.91 -0.97 -7.50
CA GLY A 281 23.82 -1.48 -6.14
C GLY A 281 23.24 -2.89 -6.13
N SER A 282 23.34 -3.59 -5.00
CA SER A 282 23.01 -5.02 -4.90
C SER A 282 21.51 -5.31 -4.86
N CYS A 283 20.68 -4.34 -4.46
CA CYS A 283 19.25 -4.56 -4.32
C CYS A 283 18.42 -3.27 -4.42
N ALA A 284 17.26 -3.40 -5.08
CA ALA A 284 16.18 -2.43 -5.07
C ALA A 284 14.81 -3.13 -4.97
N GLU A 285 13.85 -2.55 -4.26
CA GLU A 285 12.46 -3.03 -4.21
C GLU A 285 11.57 -2.10 -5.04
N SER A 286 11.64 -0.80 -4.73
CA SER A 286 10.88 0.25 -5.38
C SER A 286 11.72 1.05 -6.38
N GLY A 287 13.03 1.14 -6.15
CA GLY A 287 13.99 1.82 -7.02
C GLY A 287 14.46 0.96 -8.20
N TYR A 288 15.65 1.30 -8.71
CA TYR A 288 16.35 0.50 -9.72
C TYR A 288 17.73 0.09 -9.24
N ALA A 289 18.04 -1.21 -9.21
CA ALA A 289 19.34 -1.67 -8.70
C ALA A 289 20.51 -1.15 -9.53
N MET A 290 20.32 -1.00 -10.85
CA MET A 290 21.35 -0.48 -11.75
C MET A 290 20.77 0.59 -12.68
N VAL A 291 21.60 1.56 -13.05
CA VAL A 291 21.28 2.63 -13.98
C VAL A 291 22.39 2.78 -15.02
N ALA A 292 22.02 3.19 -16.24
CA ALA A 292 22.94 3.58 -17.29
C ALA A 292 22.83 5.08 -17.55
N VAL A 293 23.96 5.75 -17.71
CA VAL A 293 24.05 7.17 -18.04
C VAL A 293 24.86 7.41 -19.30
N ASP A 294 24.46 8.43 -20.06
CA ASP A 294 25.21 8.87 -21.23
C ASP A 294 26.38 9.81 -20.87
N ALA A 295 27.07 10.28 -21.91
CA ALA A 295 28.16 11.25 -21.82
C ALA A 295 27.75 12.64 -21.27
N ALA A 296 26.46 12.94 -21.12
CA ALA A 296 25.98 14.15 -20.46
C ALA A 296 25.63 13.92 -18.98
N GLY A 297 25.70 12.66 -18.51
CA GLY A 297 25.26 12.24 -17.18
C GLY A 297 23.73 12.15 -17.04
N VAL A 298 23.02 12.04 -18.17
CA VAL A 298 21.57 11.81 -18.19
C VAL A 298 21.32 10.31 -18.13
N LYS A 299 20.42 9.89 -17.25
CA LYS A 299 19.97 8.49 -17.19
C LYS A 299 19.31 8.11 -18.51
N ARG A 300 19.72 6.98 -19.09
CA ARG A 300 19.14 6.44 -20.35
C ARG A 300 18.44 5.11 -20.17
N MET A 301 18.84 4.32 -19.18
CA MET A 301 18.29 2.99 -18.97
C MET A 301 18.44 2.56 -17.51
N HIS A 302 17.72 1.51 -17.11
CA HIS A 302 17.81 0.89 -15.80
C HIS A 302 17.69 -0.63 -15.87
N TYR A 303 18.09 -1.29 -14.79
CA TYR A 303 18.06 -2.75 -14.64
C TYR A 303 17.78 -3.10 -13.18
N ASN A 304 17.12 -4.23 -12.95
CA ASN A 304 16.89 -4.76 -11.62
C ASN A 304 17.59 -6.11 -11.47
N GLN A 305 17.97 -6.40 -10.23
CA GLN A 305 18.46 -7.71 -9.83
C GLN A 305 17.39 -8.78 -10.10
N VAL A 306 17.83 -10.01 -10.35
CA VAL A 306 16.93 -11.14 -10.58
C VAL A 306 16.65 -11.83 -9.25
N HIS A 307 15.38 -12.11 -8.94
CA HIS A 307 15.04 -12.85 -7.73
C HIS A 307 15.80 -14.18 -7.65
N GLY A 308 16.40 -14.45 -6.49
CA GLY A 308 17.27 -15.60 -6.26
C GLY A 308 18.77 -15.29 -6.30
N THR A 309 19.20 -14.11 -6.77
CA THR A 309 20.59 -13.66 -6.64
C THR A 309 20.88 -13.15 -5.22
N GLY A 310 22.15 -13.16 -4.83
CA GLY A 310 22.59 -12.65 -3.52
C GLY A 310 22.49 -11.13 -3.40
N LEU A 311 22.45 -10.63 -2.16
CA LEU A 311 22.14 -9.23 -1.83
C LEU A 311 23.31 -8.44 -1.25
N TRP A 312 24.46 -9.08 -1.01
CA TRP A 312 25.55 -8.47 -0.24
C TRP A 312 26.42 -7.57 -1.09
N LYS A 313 26.81 -8.01 -2.29
CA LYS A 313 27.65 -7.23 -3.18
C LYS A 313 27.28 -7.44 -4.64
N ILE A 314 27.51 -6.41 -5.46
CA ILE A 314 27.39 -6.43 -6.92
C ILE A 314 28.73 -6.05 -7.57
N ALA A 315 29.01 -6.61 -8.75
CA ALA A 315 30.05 -6.13 -9.65
C ALA A 315 29.53 -6.14 -11.09
N LEU A 316 29.93 -5.14 -11.89
CA LEU A 316 29.42 -4.93 -13.24
C LEU A 316 30.54 -5.05 -14.28
N ALA A 317 30.19 -5.52 -15.47
CA ALA A 317 31.02 -5.41 -16.67
C ALA A 317 30.13 -5.28 -17.90
N ALA A 318 30.52 -4.46 -18.87
CA ALA A 318 29.82 -4.34 -20.15
C ALA A 318 30.66 -4.96 -21.27
N GLY A 319 30.00 -5.60 -22.24
CA GLY A 319 30.65 -6.24 -23.38
C GLY A 319 29.68 -6.50 -24.52
N GLY A 320 29.94 -5.89 -25.68
CA GLY A 320 29.07 -5.98 -26.85
C GLY A 320 27.64 -5.50 -26.52
N ARG A 321 26.64 -6.35 -26.78
CA ARG A 321 25.23 -6.01 -26.50
C ARG A 321 24.80 -6.20 -25.04
N PHE A 322 25.67 -6.70 -24.18
CA PHE A 322 25.29 -7.15 -22.84
C PHE A 322 25.95 -6.35 -21.71
N LEU A 323 25.14 -6.08 -20.67
CA LEU A 323 25.60 -5.74 -19.33
C LEU A 323 25.57 -7.01 -18.49
N TYR A 324 26.68 -7.33 -17.83
CA TYR A 324 26.79 -8.45 -16.90
C TYR A 324 26.83 -7.93 -15.47
N ALA A 325 26.08 -8.58 -14.59
CA ALA A 325 26.05 -8.30 -13.17
C ALA A 325 26.34 -9.56 -12.36
N ALA A 326 27.44 -9.56 -11.62
CA ALA A 326 27.75 -10.60 -10.65
C ALA A 326 27.20 -10.19 -9.28
N HIS A 327 26.56 -11.11 -8.57
CA HIS A 327 26.00 -10.91 -7.23
C HIS A 327 26.44 -12.03 -6.29
N ASP A 328 26.61 -11.71 -5.01
CA ASP A 328 26.83 -12.70 -3.96
C ASP A 328 26.07 -12.39 -2.67
N GLY A 329 26.14 -13.32 -1.71
CA GLY A 329 25.40 -13.22 -0.47
C GLY A 329 24.27 -14.22 -0.36
N PHE A 330 23.46 -14.07 0.68
CA PHE A 330 22.20 -14.79 0.79
C PHE A 330 21.16 -14.16 -0.14
N ALA A 331 20.37 -15.02 -0.78
CA ALA A 331 19.27 -14.59 -1.63
C ALA A 331 18.08 -14.10 -0.79
N TRP A 332 17.24 -13.27 -1.39
CA TRP A 332 16.04 -12.74 -0.71
C TRP A 332 15.12 -13.87 -0.21
N GLY A 333 14.78 -13.85 1.08
CA GLY A 333 13.95 -14.87 1.74
C GLY A 333 14.63 -16.20 2.01
N GLN A 334 15.96 -16.27 1.89
CA GLN A 334 16.73 -17.42 2.36
C GLN A 334 16.74 -17.46 3.90
N HIS A 335 16.01 -18.41 4.48
CA HIS A 335 15.95 -18.61 5.93
C HIS A 335 17.11 -19.47 6.41
N VAL A 336 17.85 -18.97 7.40
CA VAL A 336 18.90 -19.70 8.11
C VAL A 336 18.50 -19.80 9.57
N ASP A 337 18.28 -21.02 10.06
CA ASP A 337 17.97 -21.26 11.47
C ASP A 337 19.23 -21.13 12.33
N ARG A 338 19.60 -19.89 12.63
CA ARG A 338 20.79 -19.55 13.42
C ARG A 338 20.68 -19.96 14.90
N LYS A 339 19.55 -20.52 15.34
CA LYS A 339 19.40 -21.05 16.71
C LYS A 339 20.11 -22.40 16.90
N LYS A 340 20.36 -23.13 15.80
CA LYS A 340 21.12 -24.39 15.85
C LYS A 340 22.61 -24.08 16.01
N PRO A 341 23.31 -24.66 17.01
CA PRO A 341 24.74 -24.39 17.23
C PRO A 341 25.64 -24.75 16.03
N ASP A 342 25.20 -25.68 15.18
CA ASP A 342 25.89 -26.23 14.02
C ASP A 342 25.25 -25.84 12.69
N TRP A 343 24.51 -24.72 12.66
CA TRP A 343 23.81 -24.29 11.44
C TRP A 343 24.76 -24.17 10.24
N LYS A 344 24.23 -24.46 9.06
CA LYS A 344 24.91 -24.32 7.77
C LYS A 344 24.02 -23.57 6.79
N ALA A 345 24.61 -22.77 5.92
CA ALA A 345 23.92 -22.11 4.82
C ALA A 345 24.83 -22.01 3.59
N SER A 346 24.25 -22.11 2.41
CA SER A 346 24.99 -21.92 1.15
C SER A 346 24.80 -20.49 0.63
N MET A 347 25.90 -19.86 0.26
CA MET A 347 25.93 -18.58 -0.45
C MET A 347 26.35 -18.83 -1.90
N GLY A 348 25.52 -18.40 -2.84
CA GLY A 348 25.82 -18.50 -4.27
C GLY A 348 26.49 -17.23 -4.79
N LEU A 349 27.56 -17.39 -5.57
CA LEU A 349 28.08 -16.37 -6.45
C LEU A 349 27.40 -16.55 -7.82
N THR A 350 26.65 -15.55 -8.25
CA THR A 350 25.79 -15.62 -9.43
C THR A 350 26.20 -14.59 -10.47
N VAL A 351 25.95 -14.87 -11.75
CA VAL A 351 26.11 -13.94 -12.86
C VAL A 351 24.80 -13.87 -13.65
N THR A 352 24.34 -12.65 -13.89
CA THR A 352 23.19 -12.33 -14.73
C THR A 352 23.67 -11.52 -15.93
N ARG A 353 23.02 -11.65 -17.09
CA ARG A 353 23.24 -10.77 -18.24
C ARG A 353 21.96 -10.08 -18.68
N PHE A 354 22.10 -8.82 -19.08
CA PHE A 354 21.03 -7.96 -19.55
C PHE A 354 21.36 -7.43 -20.92
N ASP A 355 20.36 -7.29 -21.79
CA ASP A 355 20.50 -6.51 -23.01
C ASP A 355 20.62 -5.02 -22.66
N VAL A 356 21.70 -4.37 -23.12
CA VAL A 356 22.02 -2.99 -22.75
C VAL A 356 20.92 -2.01 -23.19
N LYS A 357 20.30 -2.21 -24.35
CA LYS A 357 19.37 -1.22 -24.89
C LYS A 357 17.96 -1.36 -24.33
N SER A 358 17.51 -2.58 -24.05
CA SER A 358 16.15 -2.85 -23.57
C SER A 358 16.03 -3.06 -22.06
N GLY A 359 17.16 -3.26 -21.36
CA GLY A 359 17.16 -3.60 -19.93
C GLY A 359 16.61 -4.99 -19.62
N GLN A 360 16.32 -5.82 -20.63
CA GLN A 360 15.76 -7.15 -20.43
C GLN A 360 16.83 -8.14 -19.97
N VAL A 361 16.46 -9.02 -19.03
CA VAL A 361 17.27 -10.18 -18.65
C VAL A 361 17.33 -11.12 -19.86
N VAL A 362 18.54 -11.50 -20.27
CA VAL A 362 18.75 -12.44 -21.38
C VAL A 362 19.22 -13.78 -20.81
N PRO A 363 18.39 -14.84 -20.85
CA PRO A 363 18.76 -16.13 -20.27
C PRO A 363 20.04 -16.71 -20.89
N PHE A 364 20.80 -17.44 -20.07
CA PHE A 364 21.85 -18.36 -20.51
C PHE A 364 21.22 -19.64 -21.11
N PRO A 365 21.99 -20.50 -21.81
CA PRO A 365 21.50 -21.77 -22.34
C PRO A 365 20.74 -22.59 -21.29
N GLY A 366 19.67 -23.28 -21.74
CA GLY A 366 18.77 -23.98 -20.83
C GLY A 366 17.76 -23.08 -20.11
N ASN A 367 17.56 -21.84 -20.61
CA ASN A 367 16.61 -20.86 -20.05
C ASN A 367 16.95 -20.43 -18.60
N GLN A 368 18.24 -20.46 -18.25
CA GLN A 368 18.73 -20.05 -16.94
C GLN A 368 18.78 -18.52 -16.86
N ARG A 369 17.96 -17.90 -16.00
CA ARG A 369 17.90 -16.43 -15.85
C ARG A 369 19.19 -15.84 -15.27
N PHE A 370 19.91 -16.62 -14.46
CA PHE A 370 21.24 -16.35 -13.96
C PHE A 370 22.00 -17.67 -13.81
N ALA A 371 23.32 -17.60 -13.83
CA ALA A 371 24.20 -18.75 -13.62
C ALA A 371 24.82 -18.70 -12.22
N VAL A 372 24.78 -19.80 -11.47
CA VAL A 372 25.56 -19.97 -10.23
C VAL A 372 26.96 -20.44 -10.62
N VAL A 373 27.96 -19.61 -10.39
CA VAL A 373 29.35 -19.85 -10.87
C VAL A 373 30.29 -20.32 -9.76
N SER A 374 29.88 -20.14 -8.50
CA SER A 374 30.53 -20.70 -7.31
C SER A 374 29.52 -20.77 -6.17
N THR A 375 29.72 -21.71 -5.24
CA THR A 375 28.94 -21.80 -4.00
C THR A 375 29.88 -21.93 -2.82
N LEU A 376 29.57 -21.26 -1.72
CA LEU A 376 30.29 -21.36 -0.46
C LEU A 376 29.34 -21.79 0.65
N GLU A 377 29.64 -22.87 1.36
CA GLU A 377 28.92 -23.24 2.58
C GLU A 377 29.54 -22.52 3.78
N VAL A 378 28.72 -21.82 4.55
CA VAL A 378 29.10 -21.04 5.74
C VAL A 378 28.29 -21.47 6.97
N GLY A 379 28.77 -21.07 8.14
CA GLY A 379 28.15 -21.34 9.44
C GLY A 379 28.96 -22.32 10.30
N PRO A 380 28.70 -22.39 11.62
CA PRO A 380 29.53 -23.15 12.56
C PRO A 380 29.72 -24.63 12.22
N GLY A 381 28.73 -25.25 11.55
CA GLY A 381 28.84 -26.64 11.12
C GLY A 381 29.51 -26.84 9.75
N SER A 382 29.81 -25.77 9.02
CA SER A 382 30.40 -25.83 7.67
C SER A 382 31.92 -25.97 7.70
N ALA A 383 32.52 -26.18 6.53
CA ALA A 383 33.98 -26.09 6.36
C ALA A 383 34.52 -24.66 6.54
N ASN A 384 33.65 -23.63 6.57
CA ASN A 384 34.01 -22.22 6.67
C ASN A 384 33.32 -21.54 7.86
N PRO A 385 33.56 -21.99 9.11
CA PRO A 385 32.80 -21.54 10.28
C PRO A 385 33.08 -20.09 10.71
N LYS A 386 34.15 -19.48 10.17
CA LYS A 386 34.56 -18.11 10.46
C LYS A 386 34.48 -17.19 9.24
N TRP A 387 33.85 -17.64 8.14
CA TRP A 387 33.74 -16.80 6.96
C TRP A 387 32.75 -15.68 7.21
N GLU A 388 33.25 -14.45 7.07
CA GLU A 388 32.46 -13.23 7.21
C GLU A 388 32.65 -12.38 5.94
N GLY A 389 31.55 -11.87 5.38
CA GLY A 389 31.55 -10.96 4.25
C GLY A 389 31.45 -11.59 2.85
N ALA A 390 31.57 -10.74 1.83
CA ALA A 390 31.36 -11.07 0.43
C ALA A 390 32.53 -11.88 -0.17
N THR A 391 32.18 -12.93 -0.91
CA THR A 391 33.03 -13.72 -1.80
C THR A 391 33.39 -12.99 -3.09
N LEU A 392 32.53 -12.09 -3.58
CA LEU A 392 32.73 -11.36 -4.83
C LEU A 392 33.75 -10.22 -4.66
N GLY A 393 34.81 -10.26 -5.47
CA GLY A 393 35.79 -9.17 -5.55
C GLY A 393 35.41 -8.11 -6.59
N GLY A 394 35.08 -8.54 -7.81
CA GLY A 394 34.96 -7.72 -9.01
C GLY A 394 34.62 -8.56 -10.24
N LEU A 395 34.28 -7.88 -11.35
CA LEU A 395 33.88 -8.49 -12.62
C LEU A 395 34.53 -7.70 -13.77
N ALA A 396 35.07 -8.39 -14.77
CA ALA A 396 35.54 -7.78 -16.01
C ALA A 396 35.14 -8.62 -17.22
N PHE A 397 34.94 -7.95 -18.36
CA PHE A 397 34.70 -8.58 -19.65
C PHE A 397 35.90 -8.31 -20.56
N LEU A 398 36.42 -9.36 -21.21
CA LEU A 398 37.47 -9.24 -22.22
C LEU A 398 37.39 -10.41 -23.20
N ASP A 399 37.36 -10.10 -24.50
CA ASP A 399 37.41 -11.06 -25.62
C ASP A 399 36.43 -12.24 -25.49
N GLY A 400 35.16 -11.94 -25.17
CA GLY A 400 34.10 -12.96 -25.07
C GLY A 400 34.15 -13.79 -23.78
N ARG A 401 34.97 -13.41 -22.80
CA ARG A 401 35.08 -14.06 -21.49
C ARG A 401 34.75 -13.11 -20.36
N LEU A 402 34.20 -13.67 -19.29
CA LEU A 402 34.00 -13.00 -18.01
C LEU A 402 35.06 -13.45 -17.01
N TYR A 403 35.62 -12.49 -16.29
CA TYR A 403 36.59 -12.71 -15.23
C TYR A 403 35.94 -12.30 -13.92
N VAL A 404 35.74 -13.25 -13.00
CA VAL A 404 35.02 -13.04 -11.74
C VAL A 404 35.96 -13.29 -10.57
N SER A 405 36.29 -12.25 -9.82
CA SER A 405 37.10 -12.40 -8.60
C SER A 405 36.31 -13.13 -7.53
N ASN A 406 36.85 -14.25 -7.06
CA ASN A 406 36.27 -15.06 -5.99
C ASN A 406 37.26 -15.20 -4.84
N ARG A 407 37.00 -14.48 -3.75
CA ARG A 407 37.82 -14.46 -2.53
C ARG A 407 37.84 -15.80 -1.81
N ALA A 408 36.75 -16.57 -1.88
CA ALA A 408 36.68 -17.87 -1.21
C ALA A 408 37.63 -18.90 -1.82
N SER A 409 37.90 -18.79 -3.12
CA SER A 409 38.84 -19.68 -3.83
C SER A 409 40.22 -19.05 -4.09
N ASN A 410 40.46 -17.81 -3.67
CA ASN A 410 41.66 -17.03 -4.01
C ASN A 410 42.02 -17.14 -5.51
N ALA A 411 41.02 -16.89 -6.35
CA ALA A 411 41.18 -16.95 -7.79
C ALA A 411 40.24 -16.01 -8.51
N ILE A 412 40.61 -15.67 -9.74
CA ILE A 412 39.71 -15.12 -10.75
C ILE A 412 39.16 -16.30 -11.54
N LEU A 413 37.85 -16.51 -11.47
CA LEU A 413 37.14 -17.50 -12.29
C LEU A 413 37.01 -16.95 -13.72
N VAL A 414 37.30 -17.78 -14.72
CA VAL A 414 37.16 -17.42 -16.13
C VAL A 414 35.99 -18.19 -16.72
N LEU A 415 35.01 -17.45 -17.22
CA LEU A 415 33.76 -17.98 -17.76
C LEU A 415 33.63 -17.60 -19.24
N GLU A 416 33.04 -18.47 -20.04
CA GLU A 416 32.50 -18.07 -21.35
C GLU A 416 31.33 -17.10 -21.15
N ALA A 417 31.38 -15.93 -21.81
CA ALA A 417 30.36 -14.90 -21.59
C ALA A 417 28.97 -15.31 -22.10
N GLU A 418 28.90 -16.11 -23.16
CA GLU A 418 27.63 -16.56 -23.76
C GLU A 418 26.92 -17.65 -22.96
N THR A 419 27.68 -18.50 -22.26
CA THR A 419 27.15 -19.70 -21.58
C THR A 419 27.28 -19.63 -20.06
N ALA A 420 28.04 -18.68 -19.53
CA ALA A 420 28.51 -18.60 -18.14
C ALA A 420 29.25 -19.86 -17.65
N LYS A 421 29.63 -20.77 -18.56
CA LYS A 421 30.37 -21.98 -18.21
C LYS A 421 31.78 -21.60 -17.77
N LYS A 422 32.19 -22.09 -16.61
CA LYS A 422 33.58 -21.98 -16.15
C LYS A 422 34.50 -22.79 -17.07
N VAL A 423 35.47 -22.10 -17.67
CA VAL A 423 36.47 -22.71 -18.57
C VAL A 423 37.86 -22.69 -17.98
N ASP A 424 38.15 -21.77 -17.05
CA ASP A 424 39.45 -21.68 -16.42
C ASP A 424 39.40 -20.97 -15.06
N ALA A 425 40.54 -20.91 -14.37
CA ALA A 425 40.78 -20.07 -13.21
C ALA A 425 42.24 -19.56 -13.19
N ILE A 426 42.41 -18.34 -12.69
CA ILE A 426 43.71 -17.69 -12.49
C ILE A 426 43.91 -17.49 -10.99
N PRO A 427 44.87 -18.18 -10.34
CA PRO A 427 45.17 -17.97 -8.93
C PRO A 427 45.55 -16.51 -8.66
N LEU A 428 44.92 -15.91 -7.65
CA LEU A 428 45.21 -14.55 -7.22
C LEU A 428 44.86 -14.44 -5.74
N ASP A 429 45.81 -13.97 -4.93
CA ASP A 429 45.60 -13.84 -3.50
C ASP A 429 44.70 -12.64 -3.17
N GLY A 430 43.64 -12.86 -2.38
CA GLY A 430 42.68 -11.81 -2.00
C GLY A 430 42.15 -10.99 -3.19
N PRO A 431 41.55 -11.64 -4.22
CA PRO A 431 41.16 -10.97 -5.46
C PRO A 431 40.03 -9.96 -5.19
N GLY A 432 40.24 -8.72 -5.64
CA GLY A 432 39.32 -7.59 -5.47
C GLY A 432 38.71 -7.14 -6.79
N ALA A 433 38.54 -5.83 -6.96
CA ALA A 433 37.98 -5.21 -8.17
C ALA A 433 38.81 -5.56 -9.42
N LEU A 434 38.12 -5.66 -10.55
CA LEU A 434 38.71 -6.00 -11.85
C LEU A 434 38.33 -4.94 -12.89
N THR A 435 39.22 -4.70 -13.85
CA THR A 435 38.89 -3.99 -15.08
C THR A 435 39.71 -4.57 -16.24
N ALA A 436 39.21 -4.44 -17.47
CA ALA A 436 39.92 -4.84 -18.67
C ALA A 436 40.50 -3.60 -19.36
N HIS A 437 41.76 -3.66 -19.77
CA HIS A 437 42.42 -2.59 -20.50
C HIS A 437 43.52 -3.15 -21.41
N ALA A 438 43.57 -2.70 -22.67
CA ALA A 438 44.60 -3.08 -23.64
C ALA A 438 44.86 -4.60 -23.75
N GLY A 439 43.80 -5.43 -23.79
CA GLY A 439 43.92 -6.89 -23.90
C GLY A 439 44.46 -7.58 -22.63
N ARG A 440 44.43 -6.89 -21.48
CA ARG A 440 44.88 -7.38 -20.18
C ARG A 440 43.80 -7.18 -19.13
N ILE A 441 43.88 -7.96 -18.05
CA ILE A 441 43.07 -7.75 -16.86
C ILE A 441 43.93 -7.02 -15.83
N LEU A 442 43.40 -5.92 -15.30
CA LEU A 442 43.93 -5.26 -14.12
C LEU A 442 43.10 -5.70 -12.92
N ALA A 443 43.76 -6.18 -11.88
CA ALA A 443 43.12 -6.78 -10.72
C ALA A 443 43.70 -6.21 -9.43
N VAL A 444 42.82 -5.85 -8.50
CA VAL A 444 43.23 -5.65 -7.11
C VAL A 444 43.55 -7.01 -6.49
N SER A 445 44.70 -7.11 -5.83
CA SER A 445 45.12 -8.26 -5.02
C SER A 445 45.60 -7.74 -3.68
N ARG A 446 44.79 -7.93 -2.64
CA ARG A 446 44.97 -7.29 -1.33
C ARG A 446 45.19 -5.78 -1.46
N ASN A 447 46.43 -5.31 -1.29
CA ASN A 447 46.84 -3.92 -1.32
C ASN A 447 47.70 -3.57 -2.56
N ALA A 448 47.64 -4.38 -3.61
CA ALA A 448 48.40 -4.22 -4.85
C ALA A 448 47.49 -4.25 -6.09
N ILE A 449 47.99 -3.68 -7.19
CA ILE A 449 47.40 -3.81 -8.53
C ILE A 449 48.25 -4.75 -9.35
N MET A 450 47.63 -5.81 -9.83
CA MET A 450 48.23 -6.81 -10.70
C MET A 450 47.73 -6.61 -12.12
N ARG A 451 48.65 -6.66 -13.08
CA ARG A 451 48.36 -6.77 -14.51
C ARG A 451 48.52 -8.22 -14.91
N ILE A 452 47.48 -8.76 -15.53
CA ILE A 452 47.36 -10.18 -15.83
C ILE A 452 47.19 -10.32 -17.34
N ASP A 453 48.06 -11.12 -17.93
CA ASP A 453 47.86 -11.63 -19.28
C ASP A 453 46.98 -12.88 -19.20
N PRO A 454 45.71 -12.82 -19.64
CA PRO A 454 44.79 -13.93 -19.48
C PRO A 454 45.19 -15.18 -20.28
N ALA A 455 45.98 -15.04 -21.35
CA ALA A 455 46.41 -16.17 -22.17
C ALA A 455 47.57 -16.95 -21.51
N SER A 456 48.57 -16.23 -21.01
CA SER A 456 49.74 -16.84 -20.35
C SER A 456 49.58 -17.02 -18.84
N LYS A 457 48.55 -16.41 -18.24
CA LYS A 457 48.33 -16.28 -16.79
C LYS A 457 49.47 -15.60 -16.05
N LYS A 458 50.35 -14.88 -16.76
CA LYS A 458 51.45 -14.15 -16.15
C LYS A 458 50.90 -12.98 -15.32
N LEU A 459 51.30 -12.90 -14.07
CA LEU A 459 50.98 -11.80 -13.16
C LEU A 459 52.17 -10.85 -13.04
N GLU A 460 51.91 -9.56 -13.20
CA GLU A 460 52.89 -8.48 -13.04
C GLU A 460 52.35 -7.48 -12.02
N SER A 461 53.13 -7.21 -10.95
CA SER A 461 52.77 -6.15 -9.99
C SER A 461 53.03 -4.79 -10.61
N VAL A 462 51.99 -3.95 -10.69
CA VAL A 462 52.06 -2.60 -11.26
C VAL A 462 52.22 -1.56 -10.15
N ALA A 463 51.51 -1.76 -9.04
CA ALA A 463 51.58 -0.91 -7.85
C ALA A 463 51.35 -1.77 -6.61
N ALA A 464 51.96 -1.42 -5.49
CA ALA A 464 51.81 -2.10 -4.21
C ALA A 464 51.84 -1.10 -3.05
N GLY A 465 51.41 -1.53 -1.86
CA GLY A 465 51.35 -0.65 -0.68
C GLY A 465 50.25 0.41 -0.77
N LEU A 466 49.16 0.09 -1.48
CA LEU A 466 47.94 0.88 -1.45
C LEU A 466 47.24 0.73 -0.09
N GLY A 467 46.43 1.70 0.32
CA GLY A 467 45.71 1.65 1.60
C GLY A 467 44.66 0.55 1.63
N SER A 468 43.46 0.86 1.11
CA SER A 468 42.38 -0.12 0.90
C SER A 468 41.82 0.02 -0.52
N PRO A 469 42.45 -0.58 -1.56
CA PRO A 469 41.96 -0.46 -2.93
C PRO A 469 40.61 -1.19 -3.10
N GLU A 470 39.53 -0.45 -3.37
CA GLU A 470 38.15 -0.98 -3.44
C GLU A 470 37.61 -1.13 -4.86
N GLY A 471 38.06 -0.26 -5.77
CA GLY A 471 37.64 -0.19 -7.16
C GLY A 471 38.80 0.22 -8.05
N ILE A 472 38.75 -0.21 -9.32
CA ILE A 472 39.79 0.10 -10.31
C ILE A 472 39.14 0.41 -11.66
N ALA A 473 39.64 1.45 -12.33
CA ALA A 473 39.33 1.77 -13.72
C ALA A 473 40.60 2.24 -14.44
N ALA A 474 40.60 2.17 -15.77
CA ALA A 474 41.67 2.70 -16.61
C ALA A 474 41.08 3.62 -17.69
N ASP A 475 41.79 4.69 -18.04
CA ASP A 475 41.43 5.52 -19.19
C ASP A 475 42.10 5.07 -20.48
N ALA A 476 41.78 5.74 -21.60
CA ALA A 476 42.35 5.43 -22.90
C ALA A 476 43.87 5.65 -22.99
N ALA A 477 44.47 6.45 -22.09
CA ALA A 477 45.91 6.68 -22.02
C ALA A 477 46.63 5.65 -21.11
N GLY A 478 45.89 4.71 -20.52
CA GLY A 478 46.41 3.70 -19.60
C GLY A 478 46.65 4.20 -18.18
N ARG A 479 46.19 5.42 -17.83
CA ARG A 479 46.22 5.88 -16.44
C ARG A 479 45.24 5.08 -15.60
N LEU A 480 45.66 4.71 -14.39
CA LEU A 480 44.88 3.89 -13.48
C LEU A 480 44.22 4.76 -12.42
N TYR A 481 42.96 4.48 -12.14
CA TYR A 481 42.16 5.14 -11.12
C TYR A 481 41.79 4.08 -10.09
N VAL A 482 42.19 4.30 -8.84
CA VAL A 482 41.98 3.34 -7.76
C VAL A 482 41.29 4.04 -6.61
N SER A 483 40.09 3.60 -6.25
CA SER A 483 39.40 4.12 -5.07
C SER A 483 40.04 3.52 -3.83
N ASP A 484 40.34 4.39 -2.88
CA ASP A 484 41.01 4.04 -1.64
C ASP A 484 40.04 4.20 -0.48
N GLY A 485 39.64 3.07 0.12
CA GLY A 485 38.74 3.03 1.26
C GLY A 485 39.37 3.53 2.56
N GLU A 486 40.69 3.66 2.65
CA GLU A 486 41.37 4.17 3.85
C GLU A 486 41.37 5.71 3.87
N SER A 487 41.80 6.34 2.77
CA SER A 487 41.82 7.80 2.64
C SER A 487 40.46 8.40 2.22
N HIS A 488 39.57 7.57 1.66
CA HIS A 488 38.31 7.95 1.01
C HIS A 488 38.50 8.88 -0.19
N THR A 489 39.53 8.62 -0.98
CA THR A 489 39.84 9.37 -2.21
C THR A 489 40.05 8.42 -3.39
N VAL A 490 40.32 8.98 -4.57
CA VAL A 490 40.73 8.19 -5.74
C VAL A 490 42.18 8.54 -6.08
N ARG A 491 43.06 7.54 -5.99
CA ARG A 491 44.45 7.65 -6.42
C ARG A 491 44.52 7.53 -7.93
N VAL A 492 45.23 8.46 -8.56
CA VAL A 492 45.51 8.44 -10.01
C VAL A 492 46.96 8.03 -10.21
N LEU A 493 47.18 6.94 -10.94
CA LEU A 493 48.50 6.37 -11.22
C LEU A 493 48.79 6.39 -12.72
N SER A 494 50.06 6.39 -13.11
CA SER A 494 50.48 6.13 -14.49
C SER A 494 50.21 4.67 -14.87
N ALA A 495 50.39 4.33 -16.15
CA ALA A 495 50.28 2.95 -16.63
C ALA A 495 51.31 2.02 -15.97
N GLU A 496 52.41 2.56 -15.46
CA GLU A 496 53.47 1.88 -14.70
C GLU A 496 53.25 1.95 -13.18
N GLY A 497 52.09 2.42 -12.73
CA GLY A 497 51.72 2.45 -11.32
C GLY A 497 52.33 3.60 -10.52
N LYS A 498 52.97 4.58 -11.17
CA LYS A 498 53.53 5.75 -10.47
C LYS A 498 52.42 6.71 -10.04
N PRO A 499 52.36 7.16 -8.77
CA PRO A 499 51.39 8.16 -8.35
C PRO A 499 51.52 9.45 -9.15
N LEU A 500 50.39 9.94 -9.68
CA LEU A 500 50.31 11.19 -10.44
C LEU A 500 49.61 12.29 -9.62
N ARG A 501 48.46 11.96 -9.02
CA ARG A 501 47.68 12.85 -8.15
C ARG A 501 46.60 12.08 -7.40
N GLU A 502 45.82 12.80 -6.59
CA GLU A 502 44.66 12.30 -5.88
C GLU A 502 43.42 13.14 -6.26
N LEU A 503 42.25 12.50 -6.31
CA LEU A 503 40.96 13.15 -6.48
C LEU A 503 40.15 13.05 -5.19
N GLY A 504 39.51 14.15 -4.80
CA GLY A 504 38.74 14.25 -3.56
C GLY A 504 39.52 14.79 -2.38
N LYS A 505 38.79 15.12 -1.32
CA LYS A 505 39.35 15.50 -0.02
C LYS A 505 39.32 14.30 0.93
N PRO A 506 40.43 14.01 1.63
CA PRO A 506 40.49 12.89 2.55
C PRO A 506 39.61 13.11 3.79
N GLY A 507 39.30 12.02 4.50
CA GLY A 507 38.71 12.08 5.85
C GLY A 507 37.38 11.34 6.04
N GLY A 508 36.90 10.58 5.06
CA GLY A 508 35.79 9.63 5.23
C GLY A 508 34.47 10.21 5.74
N PRO A 509 33.60 9.37 6.36
CA PRO A 509 32.33 9.80 6.93
C PRO A 509 32.48 10.97 7.90
N TYR A 510 31.57 11.95 7.83
CA TYR A 510 31.65 13.21 8.54
C TYR A 510 30.28 13.79 8.88
N ALA A 511 30.25 14.72 9.82
CA ALA A 511 29.12 15.58 10.12
C ALA A 511 29.52 17.06 9.97
N GLY A 512 28.54 17.93 9.79
CA GLY A 512 28.72 19.37 9.61
C GLY A 512 28.65 19.79 8.15
N PRO A 513 29.22 20.93 7.77
CA PRO A 513 29.01 21.56 6.47
C PRO A 513 29.25 20.60 5.29
N TYR A 514 28.30 20.57 4.36
CA TYR A 514 28.36 19.69 3.21
C TYR A 514 29.52 20.07 2.27
N ASP A 515 30.28 19.06 1.84
CA ASP A 515 31.38 19.23 0.88
C ASP A 515 31.22 18.27 -0.31
N PRO A 516 30.96 18.78 -1.53
CA PRO A 516 30.80 17.93 -2.72
C PRO A 516 32.09 17.21 -3.11
N GLU A 517 33.27 17.73 -2.74
CA GLU A 517 34.57 17.11 -3.05
C GLU A 517 35.01 16.07 -2.03
N ARG A 518 34.28 15.92 -0.91
CA ARG A 518 34.56 14.90 0.11
C ARG A 518 33.78 13.63 -0.20
N MET A 519 34.49 12.62 -0.71
CA MET A 519 33.93 11.31 -0.96
C MET A 519 33.80 10.50 0.33
N VAL A 520 32.78 9.64 0.40
CA VAL A 520 32.56 8.71 1.51
C VAL A 520 32.46 7.31 0.93
N ASN A 521 33.35 6.43 1.39
CA ASN A 521 33.47 5.04 0.92
C ASN A 521 33.39 4.91 -0.62
N PRO A 522 34.31 5.53 -1.39
CA PRO A 522 34.30 5.37 -2.83
C PRO A 522 34.55 3.89 -3.18
N ARG A 523 33.64 3.28 -3.94
CA ARG A 523 33.72 1.87 -4.35
C ARG A 523 33.98 1.77 -5.85
N GLY A 524 32.96 1.41 -6.64
CA GLY A 524 33.07 1.22 -8.08
C GLY A 524 33.48 2.49 -8.84
N LEU A 525 34.35 2.30 -9.83
CA LEU A 525 34.89 3.35 -10.70
C LEU A 525 34.62 3.01 -12.17
N ALA A 526 34.26 4.02 -12.97
CA ALA A 526 34.16 3.87 -14.42
C ALA A 526 34.58 5.15 -15.13
N VAL A 527 35.55 5.05 -16.05
CA VAL A 527 35.90 6.15 -16.95
C VAL A 527 34.93 6.14 -18.13
N ALA A 528 34.17 7.21 -18.28
CA ALA A 528 33.26 7.43 -19.39
C ALA A 528 34.02 7.93 -20.64
N PRO A 529 33.50 7.70 -21.86
CA PRO A 529 34.15 8.14 -23.11
C PRO A 529 34.41 9.64 -23.22
N ASN A 530 33.65 10.47 -22.49
CA ASN A 530 33.81 11.93 -22.43
C ASN A 530 34.97 12.39 -21.53
N GLY A 531 35.68 11.47 -20.87
CA GLY A 531 36.76 11.78 -19.93
C GLY A 531 36.28 12.11 -18.51
N TRP A 532 35.04 11.77 -18.15
CA TRP A 532 34.60 11.80 -16.76
C TRP A 532 34.88 10.48 -16.06
N LEU A 533 35.25 10.54 -14.79
CA LEU A 533 35.29 9.39 -13.90
C LEU A 533 34.02 9.39 -13.05
N TRP A 534 33.17 8.40 -13.25
CA TRP A 534 32.07 8.12 -12.34
C TRP A 534 32.57 7.34 -11.13
N VAL A 535 32.16 7.80 -9.95
CA VAL A 535 32.48 7.21 -8.66
C VAL A 535 31.18 6.89 -7.93
N ALA A 536 30.99 5.62 -7.61
CA ALA A 536 29.90 5.15 -6.77
C ALA A 536 30.32 5.22 -5.28
N GLU A 537 29.49 5.84 -4.44
CA GLU A 537 29.78 5.99 -3.01
C GLU A 537 28.86 5.11 -2.16
N GLU A 538 29.45 4.30 -1.29
CA GLU A 538 28.72 3.54 -0.29
C GLU A 538 28.37 4.45 0.91
N ARG A 539 27.43 5.36 0.69
CA ARG A 539 26.91 6.30 1.69
C ARG A 539 25.39 6.41 1.64
N TRP A 540 24.76 6.66 2.79
CA TRP A 540 23.31 6.80 2.93
C TRP A 540 22.85 8.23 3.23
N ASN A 541 23.74 9.13 3.66
CA ASN A 541 23.37 10.45 4.18
C ASN A 541 24.02 11.64 3.44
N PRO A 542 23.45 12.10 2.30
CA PRO A 542 22.53 11.37 1.40
C PRO A 542 23.21 10.31 0.52
N LYS A 543 22.43 9.43 -0.11
CA LYS A 543 22.93 8.53 -1.16
C LYS A 543 23.42 9.32 -2.36
N ARG A 544 24.63 9.04 -2.86
CA ARG A 544 25.23 9.83 -3.95
C ARG A 544 26.09 9.00 -4.91
N ALA A 545 26.17 9.46 -6.15
CA ALA A 545 27.23 9.17 -7.10
C ALA A 545 27.79 10.47 -7.68
N LEU A 546 29.09 10.47 -8.00
CA LEU A 546 29.81 11.65 -8.47
C LEU A 546 30.41 11.40 -9.86
N ALA A 547 30.38 12.41 -10.73
CA ALA A 547 31.22 12.46 -11.92
C ALA A 547 32.32 13.50 -11.73
N TRP A 548 33.56 13.08 -11.93
CA TRP A 548 34.76 13.93 -11.86
C TRP A 548 35.29 14.18 -13.27
N ASP A 549 35.51 15.43 -13.63
CA ASP A 549 36.24 15.74 -14.86
C ASP A 549 37.72 15.43 -14.65
N LEU A 550 38.24 14.47 -15.42
CA LEU A 550 39.62 14.03 -15.31
C LEU A 550 40.63 15.09 -15.75
N LYS A 551 40.22 16.14 -16.48
CA LYS A 551 41.12 17.25 -16.84
C LYS A 551 41.31 18.21 -15.67
N THR A 552 40.21 18.68 -15.08
CA THR A 552 40.25 19.67 -13.99
C THR A 552 40.45 19.04 -12.62
N GLY A 553 40.11 17.76 -12.44
CA GLY A 553 40.07 17.11 -11.13
C GLY A 553 38.94 17.61 -10.23
N LYS A 554 37.86 18.14 -10.82
CA LYS A 554 36.72 18.71 -10.11
C LYS A 554 35.44 17.90 -10.36
N VAL A 555 34.55 17.91 -9.38
CA VAL A 555 33.19 17.34 -9.53
C VAL A 555 32.42 18.17 -10.56
N VAL A 556 31.83 17.50 -11.55
CA VAL A 556 31.03 18.12 -12.62
C VAL A 556 29.56 17.68 -12.60
N LYS A 557 29.25 16.54 -11.94
CA LYS A 557 27.89 16.10 -11.65
C LYS A 557 27.82 15.45 -10.28
N GLU A 558 26.75 15.77 -9.57
CA GLU A 558 26.30 15.08 -8.37
C GLU A 558 24.95 14.46 -8.67
N LYS A 559 24.75 13.23 -8.21
CA LYS A 559 23.52 12.50 -8.40
C LYS A 559 23.07 11.83 -7.12
N PHE A 560 21.85 12.13 -6.68
CA PHE A 560 21.29 11.63 -5.42
C PHE A 560 20.33 10.46 -5.64
N GLY A 561 20.50 9.43 -4.82
CA GLY A 561 19.68 8.21 -4.84
C GLY A 561 18.34 8.36 -4.11
N PRO A 562 17.42 7.38 -4.24
CA PRO A 562 16.10 7.44 -3.63
C PRO A 562 16.15 7.40 -2.11
N THR A 563 15.11 7.94 -1.48
CA THR A 563 14.85 7.86 -0.04
C THR A 563 14.89 6.41 0.46
N ALA A 564 15.25 6.25 1.74
CA ALA A 564 15.07 4.98 2.42
C ALA A 564 13.57 4.82 2.75
N TYR A 565 13.03 3.63 2.48
CA TYR A 565 11.75 3.12 2.99
C TYR A 565 10.61 4.18 3.02
N GLY A 566 10.18 4.68 1.86
CA GLY A 566 8.96 5.49 1.76
C GLY A 566 9.07 6.93 2.27
N ALA A 567 10.18 7.63 2.00
CA ALA A 567 10.44 9.01 2.43
C ALA A 567 10.59 9.20 3.96
N SER A 568 11.20 8.23 4.65
CA SER A 568 11.65 8.39 6.05
C SER A 568 12.69 9.50 6.20
N GLU A 569 13.05 9.89 7.42
CA GLU A 569 14.05 10.96 7.69
C GLU A 569 13.64 12.36 7.21
N ALA A 570 12.35 12.62 7.09
CA ALA A 570 11.80 13.90 6.68
C ALA A 570 11.76 14.92 7.83
N GLY A 571 11.98 16.20 7.53
CA GLY A 571 11.81 17.30 8.47
C GLY A 571 11.69 18.65 7.77
N PHE A 572 10.93 19.56 8.37
CA PHE A 572 10.67 20.89 7.83
C PHE A 572 10.85 21.95 8.92
N ASP A 573 11.66 22.96 8.63
CA ASP A 573 11.81 24.09 9.54
C ASP A 573 10.64 25.07 9.36
N GLU A 574 9.67 25.02 10.28
CA GLU A 574 8.52 25.93 10.26
C GLU A 574 8.92 27.42 10.30
N ALA A 575 10.13 27.76 10.75
CA ALA A 575 10.62 29.14 10.77
C ALA A 575 11.26 29.61 9.45
N ASP A 576 11.71 28.70 8.59
CA ASP A 576 12.29 29.00 7.27
C ASP A 576 11.83 27.94 6.26
N PRO A 577 10.82 28.24 5.41
CA PRO A 577 10.22 27.24 4.54
C PRO A 577 11.16 26.70 3.45
N THR A 578 12.37 27.23 3.33
CA THR A 578 13.40 26.74 2.41
C THR A 578 14.37 25.75 3.06
N ARG A 579 14.27 25.49 4.37
CA ARG A 579 15.13 24.54 5.10
C ARG A 579 14.39 23.25 5.40
N TRP A 580 14.96 22.16 4.92
CA TRP A 580 14.36 20.82 4.99
C TRP A 580 15.40 19.80 5.43
N ILE A 581 14.94 18.67 5.93
CA ILE A 581 15.76 17.50 6.27
C ILE A 581 15.31 16.33 5.40
N GLY A 582 16.29 15.57 4.92
CA GLY A 582 16.08 14.36 4.15
C GLY A 582 17.38 13.56 4.02
N GLN A 583 17.30 12.23 4.12
CA GLN A 583 18.45 11.30 4.10
C GLN A 583 19.61 11.79 4.99
N GLY A 584 19.37 11.98 6.29
CA GLY A 584 20.40 12.37 7.27
C GLY A 584 21.13 13.69 6.99
N ALA A 585 20.60 14.56 6.14
CA ALA A 585 21.19 15.84 5.76
C ALA A 585 20.18 16.99 5.83
N ALA A 586 20.68 18.19 6.11
CA ALA A 586 19.95 19.43 5.96
C ALA A 586 20.07 19.93 4.51
N TRP A 587 18.97 20.44 3.97
CA TRP A 587 18.83 20.90 2.60
C TRP A 587 18.29 22.32 2.56
N LYS A 588 18.82 23.11 1.63
CA LYS A 588 18.27 24.40 1.23
C LYS A 588 17.58 24.24 -0.12
N LEU A 589 16.31 24.63 -0.18
CA LEU A 589 15.49 24.55 -1.37
C LEU A 589 15.39 25.91 -2.07
N ASP A 590 15.35 25.85 -3.39
CA ASP A 590 14.99 26.96 -4.26
C ASP A 590 13.71 26.60 -5.02
N PHE A 591 12.58 27.13 -4.55
CA PHE A 591 11.26 26.86 -5.15
C PHE A 591 11.12 27.42 -6.57
N ALA A 592 11.83 28.50 -6.92
CA ALA A 592 11.75 29.10 -8.24
C ALA A 592 12.50 28.25 -9.28
N ARG A 593 13.67 27.73 -8.89
CA ARG A 593 14.47 26.81 -9.72
C ARG A 593 14.01 25.36 -9.64
N LYS A 594 13.18 25.02 -8.66
CA LYS A 594 12.75 23.64 -8.34
C LYS A 594 13.95 22.74 -8.04
N ASP A 595 14.84 23.25 -7.21
CA ASP A 595 16.14 22.64 -6.92
C ASP A 595 16.36 22.55 -5.40
N ALA A 596 17.25 21.66 -4.98
CA ALA A 596 17.60 21.45 -3.58
C ALA A 596 19.08 21.12 -3.43
N THR A 597 19.76 21.84 -2.54
CA THR A 597 21.18 21.68 -2.28
C THR A 597 21.40 21.26 -0.83
N PRO A 598 22.16 20.19 -0.56
CA PRO A 598 22.51 19.82 0.81
C PRO A 598 23.46 20.87 1.40
N THR A 599 23.20 21.28 2.63
CA THR A 599 24.00 22.30 3.35
C THR A 599 24.83 21.71 4.48
N SER A 600 24.36 20.62 5.10
CA SER A 600 25.05 19.97 6.21
C SER A 600 24.70 18.48 6.28
N ILE A 601 25.66 17.67 6.72
CA ILE A 601 25.45 16.29 7.13
C ILE A 601 25.18 16.28 8.64
N LEU A 602 24.02 15.76 9.06
CA LEU A 602 23.58 15.86 10.46
C LEU A 602 24.41 14.96 11.39
N PHE A 603 24.78 13.77 10.90
CA PHE A 603 25.51 12.77 11.69
C PHE A 603 26.65 12.15 10.89
N GLN A 604 27.72 11.77 11.59
CA GLN A 604 28.88 11.14 10.95
C GLN A 604 28.53 9.79 10.33
N ARG A 605 27.76 8.99 11.06
CA ARG A 605 27.19 7.71 10.59
C ARG A 605 25.68 7.90 10.43
N PRO A 606 25.03 7.27 9.44
CA PRO A 606 23.59 7.31 9.31
C PRO A 606 22.92 6.84 10.61
N GLY A 607 21.87 7.57 11.04
CA GLY A 607 21.12 7.28 12.26
C GLY A 607 21.59 8.02 13.51
N HIS A 608 20.86 7.82 14.60
CA HIS A 608 21.06 8.44 15.90
C HIS A 608 21.97 7.60 16.81
N VAL A 609 22.58 8.26 17.80
CA VAL A 609 23.39 7.68 18.89
C VAL A 609 24.49 6.79 18.32
N GLY A 610 25.33 7.33 17.43
CA GLY A 610 26.39 6.54 16.80
C GLY A 610 25.93 5.54 15.73
N GLY A 611 24.69 5.68 15.26
CA GLY A 611 24.11 4.90 14.15
C GLY A 611 23.28 3.69 14.57
N TYR A 612 22.87 3.61 15.84
CA TYR A 612 22.00 2.54 16.31
C TYR A 612 20.58 2.66 15.76
N PHE A 613 19.98 3.85 15.80
CA PHE A 613 18.61 4.05 15.35
C PHE A 613 18.60 4.65 13.95
N LYS A 614 18.15 3.87 12.98
CA LYS A 614 17.93 4.34 11.62
C LYS A 614 16.55 5.02 11.58
N GLU A 615 16.44 6.07 10.78
CA GLU A 615 15.15 6.61 10.34
C GLU A 615 14.30 7.28 11.44
N ALA A 616 14.42 8.61 11.55
CA ALA A 616 13.54 9.41 12.40
C ALA A 616 12.93 10.57 11.62
N GLN A 617 11.62 10.80 11.73
CA GLN A 617 11.03 12.07 11.29
C GLN A 617 11.35 13.15 12.31
N TYR A 618 11.58 14.38 11.86
CA TYR A 618 12.06 15.46 12.71
C TYR A 618 11.06 16.61 12.84
N ALA A 619 10.58 16.85 14.05
CA ALA A 619 9.89 18.09 14.40
C ALA A 619 10.86 19.11 15.01
N PHE A 620 10.84 20.34 14.50
CA PHE A 620 11.63 21.44 15.04
C PHE A 620 10.97 22.02 16.29
N HIS A 621 11.72 22.14 17.37
CA HIS A 621 11.32 22.86 18.59
C HIS A 621 12.39 23.88 18.95
N ARG A 622 11.98 25.08 19.35
CA ARG A 622 12.90 26.16 19.74
C ARG A 622 12.58 26.63 21.14
N GLN A 623 13.60 26.66 21.98
CA GLN A 623 13.48 27.09 23.36
C GLN A 623 14.83 27.63 23.84
N ASP A 624 14.81 28.75 24.57
CA ASP A 624 16.00 29.34 25.20
C ASP A 624 17.17 29.59 24.22
N GLY A 625 16.85 30.00 22.97
CA GLY A 625 17.85 30.25 21.92
C GLY A 625 18.44 29.00 21.26
N ARG A 626 18.02 27.81 21.68
CA ARG A 626 18.45 26.51 21.13
C ARG A 626 17.42 25.97 20.15
N THR A 627 17.88 25.15 19.20
CA THR A 627 17.03 24.44 18.24
C THR A 627 17.15 22.95 18.50
N PHE A 628 16.02 22.32 18.82
CA PHE A 628 15.91 20.89 19.04
C PHE A 628 15.21 20.23 17.87
N LEU A 629 15.65 19.03 17.51
CA LEU A 629 14.91 18.11 16.65
C LEU A 629 14.34 17.00 17.53
N LEU A 630 13.01 16.88 17.50
CA LEU A 630 12.27 15.83 18.17
C LEU A 630 12.06 14.70 17.15
N GLY A 631 12.79 13.61 17.32
CA GLY A 631 12.82 12.48 16.42
C GLY A 631 11.75 11.45 16.72
N LEU A 632 11.04 11.01 15.69
CA LEU A 632 10.02 9.97 15.73
C LEU A 632 10.49 8.76 14.91
N GLY A 633 10.83 7.67 15.60
CA GLY A 633 11.22 6.38 15.01
C GLY A 633 11.04 5.23 15.99
N GLY A 634 11.83 4.14 15.87
CA GLY A 634 11.72 3.00 16.80
C GLY A 634 11.87 3.38 18.30
N VAL A 635 12.47 4.54 18.58
CA VAL A 635 12.40 5.27 19.84
C VAL A 635 12.05 6.73 19.58
N THR A 636 11.59 7.45 20.60
CA THR A 636 11.41 8.90 20.52
C THR A 636 12.68 9.58 20.99
N SER A 637 13.36 10.32 20.11
CA SER A 637 14.64 10.98 20.40
C SER A 637 14.48 12.49 20.54
N ILE A 638 15.39 13.09 21.31
CA ILE A 638 15.52 14.53 21.48
C ILE A 638 16.98 14.86 21.21
N SER A 639 17.20 15.70 20.20
CA SER A 639 18.53 16.09 19.76
C SER A 639 18.63 17.60 19.62
N GLU A 640 19.81 18.18 19.78
CA GLU A 640 20.08 19.58 19.49
C GLU A 640 20.75 19.74 18.13
N LEU A 641 20.18 20.60 17.29
CA LEU A 641 20.80 21.05 16.04
C LEU A 641 21.76 22.19 16.36
N ARG A 642 23.06 21.88 16.30
CA ARG A 642 24.13 22.82 16.61
C ARG A 642 24.35 23.81 15.47
N PRO A 643 24.93 24.99 15.75
CA PRO A 643 25.18 26.02 14.74
C PRO A 643 26.08 25.58 13.56
N ASP A 644 26.93 24.59 13.77
CA ASP A 644 27.78 23.99 12.72
C ASP A 644 27.01 23.01 11.80
N GLY A 645 25.71 22.83 12.04
CA GLY A 645 24.84 21.95 11.27
C GLY A 645 24.92 20.48 11.67
N THR A 646 25.63 20.15 12.76
CA THR A 646 25.63 18.81 13.34
C THR A 646 24.44 18.59 14.27
N LEU A 647 23.98 17.35 14.37
CA LEU A 647 22.97 16.95 15.33
C LEU A 647 23.60 16.20 16.50
N HIS A 648 23.24 16.59 17.72
CA HIS A 648 23.75 16.01 18.94
C HIS A 648 22.60 15.45 19.77
N ASP A 649 22.57 14.13 19.96
CA ASP A 649 21.50 13.44 20.68
C ASP A 649 21.63 13.67 22.19
N LEU A 650 20.53 14.08 22.82
CA LEU A 650 20.49 14.46 24.24
C LEU A 650 19.70 13.47 25.11
N ALA A 651 18.65 12.88 24.54
CA ALA A 651 17.83 11.90 25.23
C ALA A 651 17.05 11.02 24.25
N PHE A 652 16.64 9.84 24.70
CA PHE A 652 15.58 9.08 24.03
C PHE A 652 14.74 8.29 25.02
N VAL A 653 13.52 7.95 24.61
CA VAL A 653 12.56 7.17 25.39
C VAL A 653 11.86 6.12 24.52
N GLY A 654 11.58 4.97 25.10
CA GLY A 654 10.82 3.90 24.45
C GLY A 654 10.57 2.73 25.38
N SER A 655 10.08 1.61 24.83
CA SER A 655 10.18 0.33 25.52
C SER A 655 11.53 -0.33 25.23
N THR A 656 12.03 -1.12 26.16
CA THR A 656 13.29 -1.87 26.00
C THR A 656 13.27 -2.79 24.78
N HIS A 657 12.12 -3.39 24.47
CA HIS A 657 11.91 -4.19 23.26
C HIS A 657 12.05 -3.36 21.98
N ARG A 658 11.43 -2.18 21.92
CA ARG A 658 11.51 -1.31 20.75
C ARG A 658 12.87 -0.67 20.58
N LEU A 659 13.55 -0.34 21.69
CA LEU A 659 14.95 0.04 21.66
C LEU A 659 15.82 -1.04 21.00
N CYS A 660 15.72 -2.30 21.46
CA CYS A 660 16.44 -3.40 20.85
C CYS A 660 16.10 -3.55 19.36
N PHE A 661 14.82 -3.50 18.99
CA PHE A 661 14.38 -3.58 17.60
C PHE A 661 14.97 -2.45 16.74
N ALA A 662 14.94 -1.21 17.24
CA ALA A 662 15.47 -0.04 16.55
C ALA A 662 16.99 -0.12 16.34
N CYS A 663 17.70 -0.85 17.21
CA CYS A 663 19.13 -1.17 17.08
C CYS A 663 19.44 -2.41 16.21
N ASP A 664 18.51 -2.89 15.38
CA ASP A 664 18.65 -4.17 14.65
C ASP A 664 18.99 -5.36 15.58
N TRP A 665 18.42 -5.35 16.79
CA TRP A 665 18.70 -6.30 17.87
C TRP A 665 20.15 -6.31 18.38
N ASN A 666 20.91 -5.25 18.11
CA ASN A 666 22.27 -5.04 18.58
C ASN A 666 22.40 -3.70 19.35
N PRO A 667 21.76 -3.59 20.53
CA PRO A 667 21.79 -2.35 21.32
C PRO A 667 23.18 -2.04 21.91
N PRO A 668 23.42 -0.80 22.39
CA PRO A 668 24.67 -0.43 23.03
C PRO A 668 25.05 -1.37 24.19
N VAL A 669 26.36 -1.62 24.36
CA VAL A 669 26.87 -2.43 25.48
C VAL A 669 26.45 -1.83 26.83
N ALA A 670 26.55 -0.51 26.97
CA ALA A 670 26.11 0.23 28.15
C ALA A 670 24.63 -0.01 28.50
N PHE A 671 23.75 -0.10 27.49
CA PHE A 671 22.35 -0.45 27.72
C PHE A 671 22.21 -1.87 28.28
N VAL A 672 22.94 -2.84 27.72
CA VAL A 672 22.88 -4.24 28.17
C VAL A 672 23.36 -4.36 29.63
N GLU A 673 24.43 -3.65 29.99
CA GLU A 673 24.93 -3.58 31.36
C GLU A 673 23.90 -2.98 32.31
N ALA A 674 23.34 -1.82 31.97
CA ALA A 674 22.34 -1.14 32.77
C ALA A 674 21.05 -1.96 32.92
N PHE A 675 20.59 -2.59 31.83
CA PHE A 675 19.40 -3.44 31.82
C PHE A 675 19.59 -4.68 32.71
N ASN A 676 20.73 -5.37 32.60
CA ASN A 676 21.01 -6.54 33.43
C ASN A 676 21.15 -6.16 34.91
N ALA A 677 21.68 -4.97 35.22
CA ALA A 677 21.73 -4.45 36.58
C ALA A 677 20.33 -4.12 37.13
N ALA A 678 19.45 -3.53 36.31
CA ALA A 678 18.07 -3.23 36.67
C ALA A 678 17.21 -4.49 36.82
N TYR A 679 17.47 -5.53 36.01
CA TYR A 679 16.69 -6.77 35.95
C TYR A 679 17.56 -8.04 35.99
N PRO A 680 18.15 -8.39 37.14
CA PRO A 680 19.10 -9.52 37.24
C PRO A 680 18.55 -10.89 36.84
N ASN A 681 17.22 -11.05 36.86
CA ASN A 681 16.53 -12.29 36.53
C ASN A 681 16.19 -12.42 35.02
N ARG A 682 16.53 -11.41 34.19
CA ARG A 682 16.33 -11.42 32.73
C ARG A 682 17.70 -11.50 32.04
N LYS A 683 17.82 -12.24 30.93
CA LYS A 683 19.09 -12.38 30.18
C LYS A 683 19.10 -11.54 28.90
N GLY A 684 19.98 -10.53 28.87
CA GLY A 684 20.10 -9.53 27.81
C GLY A 684 20.78 -10.01 26.53
N LYS A 685 19.96 -10.11 25.47
CA LYS A 685 20.20 -9.66 24.08
C LYS A 685 18.88 -9.37 23.37
N HIS A 686 17.77 -9.91 23.89
CA HIS A 686 16.41 -9.58 23.51
C HIS A 686 15.63 -9.21 24.76
N ALA A 687 15.49 -7.91 25.05
CA ALA A 687 14.53 -7.49 26.06
C ALA A 687 13.13 -7.87 25.54
N ASP A 688 12.50 -8.88 26.14
CA ASP A 688 11.10 -9.22 25.83
C ASP A 688 10.21 -8.01 26.17
N LYS A 689 9.02 -7.96 25.54
CA LYS A 689 8.03 -6.89 25.75
C LYS A 689 7.87 -6.56 27.24
N GLY A 690 7.95 -5.28 27.59
CA GLY A 690 7.80 -4.82 28.97
C GLY A 690 8.41 -3.43 29.20
N PRO A 691 9.51 -3.30 29.96
CA PRO A 691 9.80 -2.05 30.66
C PRO A 691 10.09 -0.86 29.75
N GLY A 692 9.73 0.31 30.23
CA GLY A 692 10.19 1.58 29.70
C GLY A 692 11.67 1.79 29.96
N VAL A 693 12.33 2.46 29.01
CA VAL A 693 13.71 2.90 29.08
C VAL A 693 13.77 4.38 28.71
N LEU A 694 14.53 5.13 29.50
CA LEU A 694 14.91 6.51 29.26
C LEU A 694 16.44 6.58 29.29
N TRP A 695 17.03 7.15 28.26
CA TRP A 695 18.44 7.53 28.25
C TRP A 695 18.53 9.06 28.20
N VAL A 696 19.45 9.63 28.97
CA VAL A 696 19.75 11.07 29.00
C VAL A 696 21.26 11.26 29.02
N ASP A 697 21.79 11.97 28.05
CA ASP A 697 23.21 12.35 27.96
C ASP A 697 23.57 13.32 29.09
N SER A 698 23.88 12.77 30.24
CA SER A 698 24.05 13.49 31.49
C SER A 698 25.37 14.25 31.53
N ASN A 699 26.39 13.72 30.84
CA ASN A 699 27.73 14.27 30.79
C ASN A 699 28.00 15.12 29.53
N GLY A 700 27.13 15.06 28.51
CA GLY A 700 27.18 15.88 27.30
C GLY A 700 28.14 15.36 26.22
N ASP A 701 28.55 14.09 26.28
CA ASP A 701 29.48 13.49 25.32
C ASP A 701 28.79 12.81 24.14
N GLY A 702 27.46 12.67 24.18
CA GLY A 702 26.64 12.07 23.13
C GLY A 702 26.81 10.56 22.98
N LEU A 703 27.42 9.89 23.95
CA LEU A 703 27.62 8.44 23.98
C LEU A 703 26.79 7.82 25.10
N CYS A 704 26.31 6.59 24.91
CA CYS A 704 25.60 5.90 25.99
C CYS A 704 26.57 5.32 27.02
N GLN A 705 26.40 5.68 28.29
CA GLN A 705 27.01 5.00 29.44
C GLN A 705 25.92 4.37 30.33
N ALA A 706 26.29 3.36 31.11
CA ALA A 706 25.33 2.53 31.82
C ALA A 706 24.55 3.29 32.91
N ASP A 707 25.17 4.31 33.53
CA ASP A 707 24.58 5.16 34.56
C ASP A 707 23.62 6.23 34.02
N GLU A 708 23.55 6.39 32.70
CA GLU A 708 22.64 7.31 32.02
C GLU A 708 21.27 6.71 31.69
N PHE A 709 21.14 5.40 31.87
CA PHE A 709 19.88 4.70 31.66
C PHE A 709 19.02 4.70 32.93
N ASP A 710 17.75 5.01 32.75
CA ASP A 710 16.71 4.88 33.76
C ASP A 710 15.57 4.00 33.24
N PHE A 711 15.00 3.17 34.11
CA PHE A 711 14.02 2.17 33.72
C PHE A 711 12.76 2.20 34.58
N SER A 712 11.64 1.74 34.02
CA SER A 712 10.41 1.48 34.77
C SER A 712 10.52 0.16 35.56
N THR A 713 9.44 -0.29 36.21
CA THR A 713 9.47 -1.61 36.86
C THR A 713 9.40 -2.73 35.82
N ASP A 714 9.85 -3.93 36.19
CA ASP A 714 9.96 -5.07 35.26
C ASP A 714 8.61 -5.52 34.68
N CYS A 715 7.51 -5.26 35.41
CA CYS A 715 6.15 -5.64 35.01
C CYS A 715 5.39 -4.54 34.26
N ASP A 716 5.97 -3.33 34.13
CA ASP A 716 5.39 -2.28 33.33
C ASP A 716 5.62 -2.56 31.85
N ASN A 717 4.68 -2.12 31.00
CA ASN A 717 4.77 -2.26 29.55
C ASN A 717 4.63 -0.90 28.88
N PHE A 718 5.71 -0.34 28.35
CA PHE A 718 5.65 0.93 27.63
C PHE A 718 5.15 0.73 26.20
N ALA A 719 4.39 1.70 25.70
CA ALA A 719 3.82 1.59 24.37
C ALA A 719 4.92 1.61 23.30
N GLY A 720 4.95 0.54 22.51
CA GLY A 720 5.86 0.43 21.38
C GLY A 720 5.16 0.73 20.07
N GLY A 721 4.92 2.00 19.74
CA GLY A 721 4.57 2.36 18.37
C GLY A 721 5.67 1.87 17.43
N TYR A 722 5.32 1.31 16.26
CA TYR A 722 6.32 0.82 15.29
C TYR A 722 7.30 1.94 14.88
N TRP A 723 6.87 3.20 15.03
CA TRP A 723 7.61 4.42 14.72
C TRP A 723 7.61 5.47 15.86
N GLY A 724 7.31 5.09 17.12
CA GLY A 724 7.50 5.97 18.28
C GLY A 724 6.29 6.83 18.69
N HIS A 725 6.53 7.93 19.42
CA HIS A 725 5.51 8.89 19.88
C HIS A 725 5.93 10.32 19.56
N ARG A 726 5.07 11.08 18.88
CA ARG A 726 5.40 12.43 18.40
C ARG A 726 5.27 13.46 19.53
N LEU A 727 6.42 13.99 19.93
CA LEU A 727 6.51 15.09 20.88
C LEU A 727 6.20 16.43 20.20
N ARG A 728 5.70 17.38 20.98
CA ARG A 728 5.51 18.78 20.56
C ARG A 728 6.62 19.68 21.09
N ASP A 729 7.05 19.40 22.31
CA ASP A 729 8.03 20.14 23.08
C ASP A 729 8.94 19.13 23.81
N LEU A 730 9.79 19.62 24.71
CA LEU A 730 10.66 18.76 25.51
C LEU A 730 9.91 17.94 26.59
N THR A 731 8.57 18.00 26.67
CA THR A 731 7.81 17.15 27.60
C THR A 731 7.46 15.83 26.94
N ILE A 732 7.93 14.73 27.53
CA ILE A 732 7.68 13.38 27.04
C ILE A 732 6.30 12.92 27.53
N ARG A 733 5.45 12.43 26.60
CA ARG A 733 4.13 11.86 26.90
C ARG A 733 3.98 10.52 26.20
N VAL A 734 4.04 9.42 26.95
CA VAL A 734 4.07 8.06 26.39
C VAL A 734 3.01 7.19 27.06
N PRO A 735 2.13 6.52 26.30
CA PRO A 735 1.22 5.53 26.86
C PRO A 735 2.00 4.34 27.44
N ALA A 736 1.50 3.78 28.52
CA ALA A 736 2.07 2.58 29.12
C ALA A 736 0.99 1.77 29.83
N THR A 737 1.37 0.56 30.19
CA THR A 737 0.62 -0.31 31.08
C THR A 737 1.40 -0.39 32.37
N VAL A 738 0.90 0.25 33.41
CA VAL A 738 1.54 0.28 34.71
C VAL A 738 0.65 -0.48 35.68
N LYS A 739 1.18 -1.54 36.30
CA LYS A 739 0.42 -2.42 37.22
C LYS A 739 -0.93 -2.87 36.64
N GLY A 740 -0.93 -3.30 35.37
CA GLY A 740 -2.12 -3.78 34.65
C GLY A 740 -3.10 -2.71 34.17
N ARG A 741 -2.84 -1.42 34.44
CA ARG A 741 -3.71 -0.30 34.03
C ARG A 741 -3.08 0.48 32.88
N ARG A 742 -3.88 0.84 31.88
CA ARG A 742 -3.45 1.74 30.79
C ARG A 742 -3.37 3.17 31.33
N VAL A 743 -2.21 3.79 31.15
CA VAL A 743 -1.90 5.12 31.67
C VAL A 743 -1.13 5.94 30.63
N LEU A 744 -1.16 7.26 30.78
CA LEU A 744 -0.28 8.20 30.09
C LEU A 744 0.83 8.61 31.07
N VAL A 745 2.06 8.19 30.79
CA VAL A 745 3.26 8.60 31.53
C VAL A 745 3.73 9.94 30.98
N THR A 746 3.92 10.92 31.87
CA THR A 746 4.39 12.27 31.49
C THR A 746 5.69 12.59 32.23
N LEU A 747 6.72 12.98 31.49
CA LEU A 747 7.99 13.46 32.04
C LEU A 747 8.21 14.91 31.56
N GLU A 748 7.92 15.86 32.43
CA GLU A 748 8.23 17.27 32.21
C GLU A 748 9.70 17.56 32.60
N PRO A 749 10.47 18.26 31.75
CA PRO A 749 11.86 18.57 32.06
C PRO A 749 11.96 19.59 33.21
N GLN A 750 12.81 19.29 34.19
CA GLN A 750 13.10 20.09 35.38
C GLN A 750 14.34 20.97 35.17
N GLY A 751 14.40 21.66 34.02
CA GLY A 751 15.57 22.40 33.54
C GLY A 751 16.54 21.54 32.73
N PHE A 752 17.79 21.98 32.62
CA PHE A 752 18.86 21.30 31.88
C PHE A 752 19.98 20.85 32.81
N LEU A 753 20.61 19.72 32.49
CA LEU A 753 21.85 19.25 33.10
C LEU A 753 23.05 20.10 32.61
N PRO A 754 24.21 20.09 33.31
CA PRO A 754 25.40 20.81 32.87
C PRO A 754 25.85 20.47 31.44
N GLY A 755 25.66 19.22 30.99
CA GLY A 755 25.91 18.76 29.62
C GLY A 755 24.91 19.27 28.57
N GLY A 756 23.88 20.03 28.98
CA GLY A 756 22.88 20.61 28.08
C GLY A 756 21.66 19.73 27.79
N ALA A 757 21.65 18.47 28.23
CA ALA A 757 20.49 17.58 28.09
C ALA A 757 19.33 17.98 29.04
N PRO A 758 18.05 17.76 28.65
CA PRO A 758 16.92 18.02 29.54
C PRO A 758 16.96 17.12 30.78
N LYS A 759 16.73 17.69 31.97
CA LYS A 759 16.71 16.94 33.22
C LYS A 759 15.31 16.36 33.47
N TYR A 760 15.12 15.06 33.27
CA TYR A 760 13.84 14.40 33.54
C TYR A 760 13.73 13.83 34.96
N PRO A 761 12.51 13.71 35.52
CA PRO A 761 12.28 12.91 36.71
C PRO A 761 12.51 11.43 36.44
N LYS A 762 12.75 10.66 37.51
CA LYS A 762 12.92 9.20 37.42
C LYS A 762 11.68 8.52 36.84
N LEU A 763 11.89 7.55 35.95
CA LEU A 763 10.84 6.89 35.17
C LEU A 763 9.83 6.16 36.05
N ASN A 764 10.30 5.49 37.12
CA ASN A 764 9.42 4.86 38.12
C ASN A 764 8.52 5.86 38.86
N ALA A 765 9.03 7.06 39.15
CA ALA A 765 8.23 8.11 39.78
C ALA A 765 7.16 8.63 38.81
N ALA A 766 7.52 8.84 37.53
CA ALA A 766 6.57 9.22 36.49
C ALA A 766 5.49 8.15 36.26
N CYS A 767 5.85 6.87 36.27
CA CYS A 767 4.88 5.76 36.19
C CYS A 767 3.89 5.77 37.36
N THR A 768 4.35 6.14 38.56
CA THR A 768 3.49 6.23 39.75
C THR A 768 2.51 7.41 39.66
N ALA A 769 2.93 8.52 39.04
CA ALA A 769 2.10 9.71 38.85
C ALA A 769 1.23 9.68 37.58
N ALA A 770 1.36 8.65 36.76
CA ALA A 770 0.73 8.53 35.45
C ALA A 770 -0.80 8.56 35.51
N LYS A 771 -1.42 9.12 34.47
CA LYS A 771 -2.88 9.34 34.41
C LYS A 771 -3.58 8.19 33.69
N PRO A 772 -4.67 7.60 34.23
CA PRO A 772 -5.41 6.54 33.52
C PRO A 772 -5.94 7.01 32.17
N VAL A 773 -5.88 6.13 31.16
CA VAL A 773 -6.44 6.39 29.82
C VAL A 773 -7.22 5.18 29.31
N ALA A 774 -8.29 5.43 28.56
CA ALA A 774 -9.16 4.40 28.01
C ALA A 774 -8.66 3.90 26.64
N LEU A 775 -7.61 3.08 26.65
CA LEU A 775 -6.99 2.50 25.44
C LEU A 775 -7.17 0.97 25.37
N GLU A 776 -7.47 0.47 24.18
CA GLU A 776 -7.64 -0.96 23.87
C GLU A 776 -6.27 -1.66 23.79
N THR A 777 -5.32 -1.03 23.12
CA THR A 777 -3.98 -1.55 22.88
C THR A 777 -2.91 -0.61 23.43
N ASN A 778 -1.73 -1.16 23.65
CA ASN A 778 -0.54 -0.42 24.04
C ASN A 778 0.50 -0.39 22.90
N GLU A 779 0.21 -0.99 21.74
CA GLU A 779 1.09 -0.93 20.55
C GLU A 779 0.48 0.08 19.59
N LEU A 780 0.80 1.36 19.81
CA LEU A 780 0.26 2.50 19.05
C LEU A 780 1.22 3.68 19.10
N GLU A 781 1.01 4.63 18.20
CA GLU A 781 1.67 5.93 18.19
C GLU A 781 0.73 7.02 18.71
N THR A 782 1.32 8.04 19.33
CA THR A 782 0.61 9.25 19.73
C THR A 782 1.20 10.51 19.10
N ALA A 783 0.41 11.58 19.07
CA ALA A 783 0.87 12.93 18.80
C ALA A 783 0.25 13.91 19.80
N VAL A 784 0.99 14.98 20.12
CA VAL A 784 0.59 15.99 21.10
C VAL A 784 0.34 17.32 20.41
N ASP A 785 -0.83 17.91 20.67
CA ASP A 785 -1.16 19.24 20.13
C ASP A 785 -0.70 20.37 21.05
N ARG A 786 -0.84 21.63 20.60
CA ARG A 786 -0.43 22.81 21.36
C ARG A 786 -1.16 23.03 22.70
N PHE A 787 -2.26 22.32 22.94
CA PHE A 787 -3.03 22.39 24.18
C PHE A 787 -2.66 21.25 25.15
N GLY A 788 -1.68 20.41 24.78
CA GLY A 788 -1.28 19.24 25.54
C GLY A 788 -2.23 18.05 25.38
N ARG A 789 -3.18 18.10 24.43
CA ARG A 789 -4.06 16.96 24.14
C ARG A 789 -3.26 15.88 23.42
N VAL A 790 -3.48 14.63 23.80
CA VAL A 790 -2.77 13.48 23.23
C VAL A 790 -3.72 12.71 22.34
N VAL A 791 -3.43 12.70 21.03
CA VAL A 791 -4.16 11.90 20.03
C VAL A 791 -3.43 10.56 19.88
N ALA A 792 -4.15 9.45 20.01
CA ALA A 792 -3.63 8.09 19.92
C ALA A 792 -4.18 7.38 18.68
N ASN A 793 -3.29 6.90 17.81
CA ASN A 793 -3.63 6.10 16.63
C ASN A 793 -3.96 4.66 17.03
N SER A 794 -5.07 4.47 17.73
CA SER A 794 -5.57 3.17 18.19
C SER A 794 -6.59 2.54 17.23
N ASP A 795 -6.71 1.22 17.34
CA ASP A 795 -7.68 0.35 16.67
C ASP A 795 -8.60 -0.27 17.74
N PRO A 796 -9.93 -0.25 17.59
CA PRO A 796 -10.70 0.16 16.41
C PRO A 796 -11.09 1.64 16.35
N GLU A 797 -10.76 2.42 17.38
CA GLU A 797 -11.10 3.84 17.49
C GLU A 797 -9.83 4.64 17.77
N MET A 798 -9.54 5.65 16.95
CA MET A 798 -8.57 6.69 17.30
C MET A 798 -9.17 7.56 18.40
N LYS A 799 -8.39 7.87 19.43
CA LYS A 799 -8.89 8.60 20.60
C LYS A 799 -8.01 9.79 20.93
N CYS A 800 -8.63 10.81 21.50
CA CYS A 800 -7.91 11.93 22.06
C CYS A 800 -8.16 12.04 23.56
N PHE A 801 -7.10 12.31 24.31
CA PHE A 801 -7.14 12.50 25.75
C PHE A 801 -6.75 13.93 26.12
N ALA A 802 -7.38 14.48 27.14
CA ALA A 802 -6.88 15.66 27.84
C ALA A 802 -5.61 15.29 28.63
N PRO A 803 -4.78 16.28 29.04
CA PRO A 803 -3.59 16.03 29.86
C PRO A 803 -3.85 15.24 31.16
N ASP A 804 -5.08 15.29 31.68
CA ASP A 804 -5.51 14.57 32.87
C ASP A 804 -5.92 13.10 32.62
N GLY A 805 -5.88 12.64 31.36
CA GLY A 805 -6.25 11.29 30.93
C GLY A 805 -7.71 11.10 30.52
N ARG A 806 -8.56 12.12 30.68
CA ARG A 806 -9.97 12.06 30.27
C ARG A 806 -10.10 11.96 28.76
N THR A 807 -10.92 11.03 28.28
CA THR A 807 -11.25 10.93 26.84
C THR A 807 -12.07 12.13 26.40
N LEU A 808 -11.64 12.79 25.32
CA LEU A 808 -12.31 13.96 24.75
C LEU A 808 -13.18 13.57 23.56
N TRP A 809 -12.68 12.70 22.68
CA TRP A 809 -13.40 12.21 21.52
C TRP A 809 -12.80 10.89 21.01
N ALA A 810 -13.58 10.19 20.20
CA ALA A 810 -13.17 8.99 19.47
C ALA A 810 -13.58 9.10 17.98
N TYR A 811 -12.79 8.52 17.09
CA TYR A 811 -13.04 8.46 15.65
C TYR A 811 -12.80 7.04 15.12
N PRO A 812 -13.67 6.46 14.27
CA PRO A 812 -13.47 5.12 13.72
C PRO A 812 -12.15 4.97 12.96
N ASN A 813 -11.38 3.94 13.32
CA ASN A 813 -10.04 3.69 12.79
C ASN A 813 -9.74 2.18 12.77
N ARG A 814 -10.58 1.42 12.07
CA ARG A 814 -10.67 -0.05 12.17
C ARG A 814 -9.60 -0.84 11.39
N TRP A 815 -8.76 -0.13 10.65
CA TRP A 815 -7.75 -0.71 9.77
C TRP A 815 -6.44 0.03 9.90
N THR A 816 -5.95 0.17 11.13
CA THR A 816 -4.66 0.82 11.39
C THR A 816 -3.51 0.02 10.81
N ASN A 817 -2.35 0.65 10.62
CA ASN A 817 -1.09 0.03 10.23
C ASN A 817 -1.12 -0.74 8.89
N VAL A 818 0.05 -1.24 8.46
CA VAL A 818 0.20 -2.01 7.21
C VAL A 818 -0.71 -3.24 7.22
N HIS A 819 -0.68 -4.03 8.30
CA HIS A 819 -1.41 -5.28 8.38
C HIS A 819 -2.93 -5.09 8.50
N GLY A 820 -3.41 -4.09 9.24
CA GLY A 820 -4.84 -3.79 9.29
C GLY A 820 -5.36 -3.34 7.93
N SER A 821 -4.55 -2.63 7.14
CA SER A 821 -4.91 -2.19 5.79
C SER A 821 -5.20 -3.33 4.81
N HIS A 822 -4.62 -4.52 5.01
CA HIS A 822 -4.82 -5.66 4.10
C HIS A 822 -6.29 -6.12 4.02
N ASN A 823 -7.04 -5.87 5.09
CA ASN A 823 -8.47 -6.18 5.21
C ASN A 823 -9.35 -4.94 5.05
N ALA A 824 -8.77 -3.78 4.68
CA ALA A 824 -9.51 -2.54 4.53
C ALA A 824 -10.37 -2.55 3.25
N PRO A 825 -11.55 -1.91 3.28
CA PRO A 825 -12.37 -1.71 2.09
C PRO A 825 -11.64 -0.82 1.07
N LEU A 826 -12.20 -0.74 -0.14
CA LEU A 826 -11.77 0.28 -1.11
C LEU A 826 -12.07 1.69 -0.57
N PRO A 827 -11.40 2.73 -1.09
CA PRO A 827 -11.58 4.12 -0.67
C PRO A 827 -13.03 4.56 -0.63
N GLU A 828 -13.43 5.01 0.57
CA GLU A 828 -14.69 5.69 0.84
C GLU A 828 -14.37 6.95 1.64
N THR A 829 -15.14 8.01 1.42
CA THR A 829 -14.91 9.30 2.07
C THR A 829 -15.17 9.21 3.57
N GLY A 830 -14.24 9.71 4.38
CA GLY A 830 -14.30 9.61 5.84
C GLY A 830 -13.87 8.25 6.41
N VAL A 831 -13.62 7.25 5.56
CA VAL A 831 -13.17 5.93 6.00
C VAL A 831 -11.64 5.88 5.96
N MET A 832 -11.01 5.88 7.14
CA MET A 832 -9.55 5.79 7.28
C MET A 832 -9.08 4.35 7.07
N GLN A 833 -8.10 4.17 6.18
CA GLN A 833 -7.63 2.87 5.73
C GLN A 833 -6.11 2.84 5.79
N GLY A 834 -5.57 1.88 6.53
CA GLY A 834 -4.14 1.74 6.72
C GLY A 834 -3.49 2.95 7.36
N ALA A 835 -4.17 3.65 8.28
CA ALA A 835 -3.60 4.82 8.95
C ALA A 835 -2.29 4.42 9.65
N LEU A 836 -1.16 4.93 9.14
CA LEU A 836 0.16 4.51 9.56
C LEU A 836 0.64 5.35 10.75
N TYR A 837 0.95 6.63 10.55
CA TYR A 837 1.54 7.49 11.59
C TYR A 837 1.23 8.98 11.37
N PHE A 838 1.59 9.82 12.35
CA PHE A 838 1.36 11.26 12.30
C PHE A 838 2.53 11.96 11.59
N LEU A 839 2.25 12.58 10.44
CA LEU A 839 3.25 13.36 9.70
C LEU A 839 3.55 14.71 10.34
N GLY A 840 2.63 15.22 11.16
CA GLY A 840 2.70 16.58 11.64
C GLY A 840 1.47 17.03 12.39
N MET A 841 1.65 18.06 13.23
CA MET A 841 0.56 18.84 13.81
C MET A 841 0.89 20.32 13.65
N ALA A 842 -0.07 21.11 13.18
CA ALA A 842 0.11 22.54 12.95
C ALA A 842 -1.13 23.33 13.35
N ARG A 843 -0.94 24.60 13.75
CA ARG A 843 -2.04 25.50 14.12
C ARG A 843 -3.07 25.61 13.01
N PHE A 844 -4.30 25.14 13.29
CA PHE A 844 -5.46 25.30 12.39
C PHE A 844 -6.20 26.60 12.70
N ASP A 845 -6.80 26.71 13.89
CA ASP A 845 -7.55 27.87 14.35
C ASP A 845 -7.16 28.23 15.80
N ASP A 846 -8.09 28.66 16.65
CA ASP A 846 -7.95 28.94 18.08
C ASP A 846 -8.40 27.77 18.99
N GLN A 847 -9.02 26.72 18.44
CA GLN A 847 -9.56 25.57 19.17
C GLN A 847 -8.79 24.28 18.90
N ALA A 848 -8.09 24.18 17.76
CA ALA A 848 -7.42 22.97 17.34
C ALA A 848 -6.15 23.22 16.53
N ASP A 849 -5.31 22.21 16.54
CA ASP A 849 -4.32 21.98 15.50
C ASP A 849 -4.92 21.03 14.45
N ILE A 850 -4.43 21.10 13.23
CA ILE A 850 -4.65 20.10 12.19
C ILE A 850 -3.50 19.12 12.22
N PHE A 851 -3.78 17.84 12.02
CA PHE A 851 -2.80 16.80 11.80
C PHE A 851 -3.08 16.03 10.54
N VAL A 852 -2.01 15.56 9.89
CA VAL A 852 -2.09 14.72 8.70
C VAL A 852 -1.50 13.36 9.02
N MET A 853 -2.21 12.32 8.60
CA MET A 853 -1.75 10.94 8.67
C MET A 853 -1.68 10.36 7.27
N ASN A 854 -0.63 9.63 6.98
CA ASN A 854 -0.52 8.85 5.76
C ASN A 854 -1.25 7.51 5.91
N GLY A 855 -1.70 6.98 4.78
CA GLY A 855 -2.31 5.66 4.66
C GLY A 855 -1.43 4.71 3.87
N ASN A 856 -1.43 3.43 4.26
CA ASN A 856 -0.62 2.39 3.63
C ASN A 856 -0.82 2.25 2.11
N HIS A 857 -1.99 2.64 1.60
CA HIS A 857 -2.32 2.55 0.18
C HIS A 857 -2.25 3.90 -0.55
N GLY A 858 -1.59 4.91 0.03
CA GLY A 858 -1.27 6.17 -0.64
C GLY A 858 -2.24 7.33 -0.37
N ARG A 859 -3.41 7.08 0.25
CA ARG A 859 -4.34 8.14 0.69
C ARG A 859 -3.91 8.74 2.01
N PHE A 860 -3.96 10.06 2.13
CA PHE A 860 -3.60 10.78 3.36
C PHE A 860 -4.84 11.41 3.96
N PHE A 861 -4.94 11.41 5.28
CA PHE A 861 -6.12 11.83 6.03
C PHE A 861 -5.77 13.06 6.87
N ALA A 862 -6.56 14.13 6.73
CA ALA A 862 -6.42 15.36 7.49
C ALA A 862 -7.54 15.44 8.53
N LEU A 863 -7.16 15.63 9.80
CA LEU A 863 -8.10 15.74 10.91
C LEU A 863 -7.69 16.88 11.86
N THR A 864 -8.64 17.39 12.64
CA THR A 864 -8.35 18.35 13.71
C THR A 864 -8.15 17.65 15.06
N SER A 865 -7.31 18.21 15.93
CA SER A 865 -7.07 17.68 17.28
C SER A 865 -8.29 17.78 18.22
N ASP A 866 -9.36 18.48 17.80
CA ASP A 866 -10.68 18.46 18.45
C ASP A 866 -11.67 17.47 17.83
N GLY A 867 -11.21 16.60 16.91
CA GLY A 867 -11.90 15.39 16.48
C GLY A 867 -12.80 15.56 15.26
N PHE A 868 -12.43 16.43 14.31
CA PHE A 868 -13.09 16.50 12.99
C PHE A 868 -12.22 15.85 11.93
N TYR A 869 -12.81 14.95 11.15
CA TYR A 869 -12.24 14.56 9.86
C TYR A 869 -12.45 15.70 8.87
N LEU A 870 -11.41 16.24 8.25
CA LEU A 870 -11.55 17.33 7.29
C LEU A 870 -11.60 16.79 5.86
N ALA A 871 -10.54 16.11 5.46
CA ALA A 871 -10.35 15.73 4.07
C ALA A 871 -9.44 14.51 3.92
N GLU A 872 -9.48 13.97 2.72
CA GLU A 872 -8.54 13.01 2.18
C GLU A 872 -7.78 13.61 1.01
N MET A 873 -6.53 13.20 0.84
CA MET A 873 -5.65 13.62 -0.24
C MET A 873 -5.04 12.39 -0.92
N PHE A 874 -4.62 12.58 -2.17
CA PHE A 874 -3.93 11.59 -3.01
C PHE A 874 -4.77 10.38 -3.43
N LYS A 875 -4.22 9.65 -4.41
CA LYS A 875 -4.84 8.49 -5.03
C LYS A 875 -4.51 7.24 -4.22
N ASP A 876 -5.49 6.35 -4.09
CA ASP A 876 -5.25 5.01 -3.57
C ASP A 876 -4.66 4.12 -4.68
N VAL A 877 -3.58 3.41 -4.37
CA VAL A 877 -2.94 2.49 -5.32
C VAL A 877 -3.87 1.38 -5.80
N ARG A 878 -4.96 1.08 -5.09
CA ARG A 878 -5.92 0.03 -5.48
C ARG A 878 -6.94 0.46 -6.53
N MET A 879 -6.89 1.71 -6.98
CA MET A 879 -7.89 2.29 -7.88
C MET A 879 -7.44 2.39 -9.35
N GLY A 880 -6.31 1.78 -9.73
CA GLY A 880 -5.83 1.76 -11.13
C GLY A 880 -5.46 3.15 -11.68
N ALA A 881 -5.12 4.10 -10.81
CA ALA A 881 -4.86 5.47 -11.21
C ALA A 881 -3.49 5.63 -11.91
N SER A 882 -3.39 6.63 -12.79
CA SER A 882 -2.13 7.00 -13.45
C SER A 882 -1.04 7.32 -12.44
N ILE A 883 0.19 6.86 -12.70
CA ILE A 883 1.35 7.17 -11.87
C ILE A 883 1.81 8.59 -12.15
N ASP A 884 1.58 9.48 -11.18
CA ASP A 884 2.01 10.87 -11.20
C ASP A 884 2.38 11.33 -9.78
N ALA A 885 2.63 12.64 -9.62
CA ALA A 885 2.97 13.23 -8.34
C ALA A 885 1.94 12.91 -7.23
N TYR A 886 0.68 12.66 -7.60
CA TYR A 886 -0.44 12.46 -6.67
C TYR A 886 -0.74 10.98 -6.37
N LEU A 887 -0.05 10.05 -7.03
CA LEU A 887 0.01 8.65 -6.62
C LEU A 887 1.29 8.46 -5.82
N ILE A 888 1.19 8.59 -4.49
CA ILE A 888 2.36 8.52 -3.62
C ILE A 888 2.96 7.09 -3.64
N GLY A 889 2.11 6.06 -3.50
CA GLY A 889 2.52 4.66 -3.50
C GLY A 889 1.90 3.87 -2.35
N GLY A 890 2.24 2.60 -2.24
CA GLY A 890 2.02 1.82 -1.03
C GLY A 890 3.09 2.13 0.02
N GLU A 891 2.89 1.74 1.27
CA GLU A 891 3.98 1.64 2.27
C GLU A 891 4.83 2.92 2.39
N CYS A 892 4.20 4.09 2.29
CA CYS A 892 4.90 5.35 2.49
C CYS A 892 5.21 5.46 3.99
N PHE A 893 6.45 5.23 4.46
CA PHE A 893 6.82 5.21 5.89
C PHE A 893 7.47 6.49 6.44
N GLY A 894 7.61 7.52 5.60
CA GLY A 894 7.81 8.87 6.11
C GLY A 894 7.09 10.00 5.40
N GLY A 895 7.49 11.19 5.83
CA GLY A 895 6.92 12.46 5.44
C GLY A 895 6.89 13.42 6.63
N PHE A 896 6.56 14.67 6.33
CA PHE A 896 6.39 15.71 7.33
C PHE A 896 5.25 16.63 6.93
N PHE A 897 4.48 17.09 7.91
CA PHE A 897 3.47 18.12 7.74
C PHE A 897 3.69 19.25 8.75
N GLY A 898 3.64 20.50 8.28
CA GLY A 898 3.82 21.66 9.14
C GLY A 898 3.27 22.93 8.52
N ARG A 899 3.32 24.02 9.28
CA ARG A 899 2.87 25.34 8.84
C ARG A 899 4.00 26.34 8.96
N ALA A 900 4.36 26.97 7.85
CA ALA A 900 5.38 28.00 7.84
C ALA A 900 4.94 29.23 8.63
N ALA A 901 5.80 29.72 9.50
CA ALA A 901 5.57 30.92 10.31
C ALA A 901 5.65 32.21 9.48
N THR A 902 6.32 32.18 8.33
CA THR A 902 6.58 33.35 7.47
C THR A 902 5.37 33.78 6.66
N ASP A 903 4.65 32.83 6.05
CA ASP A 903 3.51 33.09 5.17
C ASP A 903 2.22 32.38 5.62
N GLY A 904 2.28 31.58 6.69
CA GLY A 904 1.15 30.81 7.20
C GLY A 904 0.74 29.64 6.32
N ALA A 905 1.51 29.29 5.28
CA ALA A 905 1.19 28.20 4.36
C ALA A 905 1.45 26.84 5.01
N TYR A 906 0.62 25.86 4.65
CA TYR A 906 0.78 24.48 5.06
C TYR A 906 1.61 23.74 4.01
N TYR A 907 2.65 23.06 4.47
CA TYR A 907 3.49 22.22 3.63
C TYR A 907 3.40 20.77 4.05
N LEU A 908 3.43 19.90 3.06
CA LEU A 908 3.45 18.46 3.20
C LEU A 908 4.60 17.90 2.36
N GLN A 909 5.53 17.24 3.01
CA GLN A 909 6.56 16.43 2.38
C GLN A 909 6.17 14.97 2.50
N SER A 910 6.17 14.23 1.41
CA SER A 910 6.09 12.77 1.43
C SER A 910 6.51 12.22 0.05
N GLY A 911 6.53 10.91 -0.11
CA GLY A 911 6.92 10.26 -1.35
C GLY A 911 7.25 8.80 -1.08
N HIS A 912 7.60 8.07 -2.13
CA HIS A 912 7.97 6.66 -1.99
C HIS A 912 9.49 6.50 -2.06
N THR A 913 10.08 7.02 -3.11
CA THR A 913 11.52 6.96 -3.42
C THR A 913 12.14 8.35 -3.53
N ASP A 914 11.38 9.38 -3.22
CA ASP A 914 11.73 10.78 -3.36
C ASP A 914 11.03 11.57 -2.24
N TYR A 915 11.45 12.81 -2.00
CA TYR A 915 10.71 13.75 -1.17
C TYR A 915 9.93 14.71 -2.06
N ARG A 916 8.65 14.40 -2.31
CA ARG A 916 7.71 15.29 -3.00
C ARG A 916 7.22 16.35 -2.03
N LEU A 917 7.16 17.58 -2.52
CA LEU A 917 6.72 18.72 -1.74
C LEU A 917 5.39 19.22 -2.25
N PHE A 918 4.46 19.39 -1.33
CA PHE A 918 3.14 19.91 -1.59
C PHE A 918 2.85 21.11 -0.73
N ARG A 919 2.20 22.11 -1.32
CA ARG A 919 1.50 23.17 -0.57
C ARG A 919 0.03 22.80 -0.45
N LEU A 920 -0.54 22.86 0.76
CA LEU A 920 -1.96 22.56 0.97
C LEU A 920 -2.79 23.84 0.98
N HIS A 921 -3.92 23.81 0.27
CA HIS A 921 -4.86 24.92 0.13
C HIS A 921 -6.22 24.62 0.75
N GLY A 922 -7.07 25.64 0.88
CA GLY A 922 -8.46 25.54 1.36
C GLY A 922 -8.66 25.50 2.88
N LEU A 923 -7.61 25.18 3.65
CA LEU A 923 -7.68 25.11 5.12
C LEU A 923 -7.96 26.47 5.78
N ALA A 924 -7.48 27.57 5.20
CA ALA A 924 -7.68 28.92 5.76
C ALA A 924 -9.13 29.43 5.59
N GLU A 925 -9.88 28.90 4.63
CA GLU A 925 -11.28 29.24 4.39
C GLU A 925 -12.26 28.44 5.25
N ALA A 926 -11.78 27.50 6.07
CA ALA A 926 -12.64 26.69 6.91
C ALA A 926 -13.47 27.55 7.89
N ARG A 927 -14.72 27.17 8.11
CA ARG A 927 -15.67 27.84 9.02
C ARG A 927 -16.30 26.83 9.96
N ARG A 928 -16.37 27.16 11.24
CA ARG A 928 -17.08 26.39 12.26
C ARG A 928 -18.52 26.86 12.38
N SER A 929 -19.43 25.92 12.60
CA SER A 929 -20.81 26.20 13.00
C SER A 929 -21.29 25.15 14.01
N GLN A 930 -22.38 25.44 14.71
CA GLN A 930 -22.96 24.53 15.71
C GLN A 930 -24.45 24.82 15.90
N GLY A 931 -25.15 23.85 16.48
CA GLY A 931 -26.55 23.97 16.89
C GLY A 931 -26.99 22.77 17.71
N THR A 932 -28.30 22.56 17.79
CA THR A 932 -28.88 21.45 18.56
C THR A 932 -29.84 20.61 17.72
N VAL A 933 -30.01 19.36 18.11
CA VAL A 933 -31.04 18.44 17.60
C VAL A 933 -31.65 17.70 18.78
N THR A 934 -32.98 17.55 18.80
CA THR A 934 -33.69 16.83 19.85
C THR A 934 -34.16 15.49 19.31
N VAL A 935 -33.89 14.42 20.07
CA VAL A 935 -34.38 13.06 19.83
C VAL A 935 -35.59 12.83 20.74
N ALA A 936 -36.76 12.69 20.13
CA ALA A 936 -37.97 12.33 20.86
C ALA A 936 -38.03 10.80 21.14
N PRO A 937 -38.70 10.35 22.22
CA PRO A 937 -38.81 8.93 22.57
C PRO A 937 -39.28 8.02 21.42
N GLU A 938 -40.25 8.47 20.64
CA GLU A 938 -40.80 7.74 19.50
C GLU A 938 -39.79 7.58 18.36
N GLN A 939 -38.82 8.49 18.22
CA GLN A 939 -37.76 8.42 17.21
C GLN A 939 -36.68 7.41 17.61
N ALA A 940 -36.35 7.34 18.91
CA ALA A 940 -35.45 6.30 19.43
C ALA A 940 -36.04 4.89 19.22
N ILE A 941 -37.35 4.72 19.44
CA ILE A 941 -38.04 3.45 19.15
C ILE A 941 -37.95 3.09 17.65
N ALA A 942 -38.17 4.07 16.76
CA ALA A 942 -38.04 3.86 15.32
C ALA A 942 -36.62 3.46 14.91
N ALA A 943 -35.59 4.07 15.51
CA ALA A 943 -34.19 3.71 15.29
C ALA A 943 -33.90 2.26 15.73
N ALA A 944 -34.42 1.83 16.89
CA ALA A 944 -34.30 0.46 17.39
C ALA A 944 -34.91 -0.56 16.42
N ASN A 945 -36.13 -0.30 15.94
CA ASN A 945 -36.81 -1.17 14.97
C ASN A 945 -36.00 -1.32 13.68
N ASN A 946 -35.47 -0.21 13.16
CA ASN A 946 -34.65 -0.21 11.95
C ASN A 946 -33.33 -0.97 12.13
N GLN A 947 -32.70 -0.86 13.29
CA GLN A 947 -31.48 -1.61 13.63
C GLN A 947 -31.74 -3.13 13.60
N VAL A 948 -32.84 -3.60 14.19
CA VAL A 948 -33.21 -5.03 14.20
C VAL A 948 -33.46 -5.55 12.79
N ARG A 949 -34.20 -4.78 11.95
CA ARG A 949 -34.44 -5.12 10.54
C ARG A 949 -33.13 -5.26 9.75
N ALA A 950 -32.17 -4.36 9.97
CA ALA A 950 -30.87 -4.40 9.31
C ALA A 950 -30.03 -5.63 9.72
N ALA A 951 -30.02 -5.98 11.01
CA ALA A 951 -29.29 -7.14 11.53
C ALA A 951 -29.84 -8.48 10.98
N ALA A 952 -31.16 -8.63 10.89
CA ALA A 952 -31.80 -9.81 10.33
C ALA A 952 -31.46 -10.02 8.84
N SER A 953 -31.35 -8.94 8.07
CA SER A 953 -30.97 -8.99 6.65
C SER A 953 -29.50 -9.38 6.43
N ALA A 954 -28.60 -9.05 7.36
CA ALA A 954 -27.17 -9.32 7.25
C ALA A 954 -26.80 -10.79 7.56
N ALA A 955 -27.55 -11.47 8.42
CA ALA A 955 -27.29 -12.85 8.84
C ALA A 955 -27.60 -13.92 7.76
N ALA A 956 -28.12 -13.53 6.59
CA ALA A 956 -28.70 -14.45 5.59
C ALA A 956 -27.79 -14.82 4.38
N GLN A 957 -26.49 -14.49 4.34
CA GLN A 957 -25.65 -14.67 3.13
C GLN A 957 -24.62 -15.83 3.20
N VAL A 958 -24.97 -17.02 2.72
CA VAL A 958 -24.03 -18.08 2.28
C VAL A 958 -23.80 -17.90 0.76
N ARG A 959 -22.53 -17.88 0.28
CA ARG A 959 -22.22 -17.72 -1.16
C ARG A 959 -21.98 -19.08 -1.84
N GLU A 960 -22.90 -19.47 -2.73
CA GLU A 960 -22.84 -20.68 -3.55
C GLU A 960 -22.93 -20.36 -5.04
N ALA A 961 -22.20 -21.13 -5.86
CA ALA A 961 -22.26 -21.08 -7.32
C ALA A 961 -22.40 -22.52 -7.86
N THR A 962 -23.04 -22.68 -9.01
CA THR A 962 -23.27 -23.99 -9.63
C THR A 962 -22.67 -24.02 -11.04
N GLY A 963 -21.97 -25.10 -11.36
CA GLY A 963 -21.47 -25.39 -12.70
C GLY A 963 -22.12 -26.65 -13.25
N PRO A 964 -23.03 -26.55 -14.24
CA PRO A 964 -23.72 -27.71 -14.77
C PRO A 964 -22.83 -28.56 -15.69
N PHE A 965 -23.14 -29.86 -15.76
CA PHE A 965 -22.61 -30.74 -16.79
C PHE A 965 -23.11 -30.33 -18.18
N ARG A 966 -22.22 -30.36 -19.17
CA ARG A 966 -22.50 -29.98 -20.56
C ARG A 966 -22.19 -31.15 -21.48
N SER A 967 -23.23 -31.69 -22.13
CA SER A 967 -23.07 -32.71 -23.17
C SER A 967 -22.48 -32.13 -24.47
N ALA A 968 -22.71 -30.84 -24.73
CA ALA A 968 -22.08 -30.08 -25.80
C ALA A 968 -21.15 -29.01 -25.20
N PRO A 969 -19.83 -29.03 -25.50
CA PRO A 969 -18.88 -28.08 -24.93
C PRO A 969 -19.09 -26.66 -25.48
N PRO A 970 -18.88 -25.61 -24.67
CA PRO A 970 -18.86 -24.23 -25.16
C PRO A 970 -17.80 -24.00 -26.24
N THR A 971 -18.08 -23.08 -27.16
CA THR A 971 -17.13 -22.65 -28.18
C THR A 971 -16.20 -21.61 -27.60
N ILE A 972 -14.92 -21.92 -27.44
CA ILE A 972 -13.92 -21.01 -26.84
C ILE A 972 -13.58 -19.87 -27.80
N ASP A 973 -14.38 -18.80 -27.77
CA ASP A 973 -14.28 -17.63 -28.64
C ASP A 973 -14.27 -16.29 -27.87
N GLY A 974 -14.44 -16.33 -26.54
CA GLY A 974 -14.42 -15.15 -25.68
C GLY A 974 -15.78 -14.48 -25.53
N ASN A 975 -16.86 -15.11 -26.00
CA ASN A 975 -18.23 -14.62 -25.86
C ASN A 975 -19.07 -15.59 -25.04
N ASP A 976 -20.21 -15.10 -24.53
CA ASP A 976 -21.12 -15.92 -23.70
C ASP A 976 -22.40 -16.33 -24.40
N ASN A 977 -22.42 -16.28 -25.74
CA ASN A 977 -23.62 -16.50 -26.55
C ASN A 977 -24.22 -17.90 -26.37
N ASP A 978 -23.40 -18.90 -26.06
CA ASP A 978 -23.79 -20.29 -25.84
C ASP A 978 -23.89 -20.65 -24.34
N TRP A 979 -23.66 -19.70 -23.43
CA TRP A 979 -23.79 -19.90 -21.98
C TRP A 979 -25.20 -19.59 -21.46
N PRO A 980 -25.75 -20.38 -20.53
CA PRO A 980 -26.96 -20.00 -19.81
C PRO A 980 -26.71 -18.74 -18.97
N ARG A 981 -27.70 -17.84 -18.89
CA ARG A 981 -27.54 -16.56 -18.17
C ARG A 981 -27.29 -16.72 -16.67
N ASP A 982 -27.89 -17.76 -16.06
CA ASP A 982 -27.79 -18.14 -14.64
C ASP A 982 -27.70 -19.69 -14.51
N PRO A 983 -27.11 -20.23 -13.43
CA PRO A 983 -26.50 -19.50 -12.30
C PRO A 983 -25.10 -18.95 -12.63
N ALA A 984 -24.83 -17.71 -12.21
CA ALA A 984 -23.54 -17.03 -12.37
C ALA A 984 -23.03 -16.48 -11.03
N ALA A 985 -21.73 -16.60 -10.78
CA ALA A 985 -21.07 -15.94 -9.67
C ALA A 985 -20.91 -14.46 -10.01
N ARG A 986 -21.60 -13.59 -9.26
CA ARG A 986 -21.56 -12.14 -9.47
C ARG A 986 -21.03 -11.45 -8.22
N TRP A 987 -20.10 -10.55 -8.41
CA TRP A 987 -19.65 -9.66 -7.34
C TRP A 987 -19.29 -8.31 -7.92
N ASN A 988 -19.33 -7.30 -7.05
CA ASN A 988 -18.93 -5.96 -7.40
C ASN A 988 -18.19 -5.37 -6.21
N LYS A 989 -16.88 -5.17 -6.35
CA LYS A 989 -16.08 -4.60 -5.25
C LYS A 989 -16.42 -3.12 -5.11
N SER A 990 -17.03 -2.78 -3.97
CA SER A 990 -17.47 -1.42 -3.61
C SER A 990 -18.31 -0.70 -4.67
N GLY A 991 -19.09 -1.45 -5.46
CA GLY A 991 -19.97 -0.89 -6.49
C GLY A 991 -19.27 -0.45 -7.78
N LYS A 992 -17.93 -0.55 -7.87
CA LYS A 992 -17.13 0.01 -8.98
C LYS A 992 -16.55 -1.04 -9.95
N PHE A 993 -16.40 -2.28 -9.52
CA PHE A 993 -15.70 -3.33 -10.26
C PHE A 993 -16.60 -4.56 -10.43
N PRO A 994 -17.65 -4.46 -11.28
CA PRO A 994 -18.55 -5.57 -11.51
C PRO A 994 -17.85 -6.68 -12.28
N VAL A 995 -18.01 -7.90 -11.77
CA VAL A 995 -17.52 -9.12 -12.42
C VAL A 995 -18.63 -10.16 -12.44
N THR A 996 -18.73 -10.85 -13.58
CA THR A 996 -19.55 -12.05 -13.72
C THR A 996 -18.66 -13.21 -14.11
N ALA A 997 -18.68 -14.27 -13.32
CA ALA A 997 -18.02 -15.52 -13.63
C ALA A 997 -19.03 -16.68 -13.77
N ARG A 998 -18.76 -17.59 -14.69
CA ARG A 998 -19.52 -18.83 -14.87
C ARG A 998 -18.56 -20.01 -14.94
N ALA A 999 -19.06 -21.16 -14.47
CA ALA A 999 -18.38 -22.43 -14.60
C ALA A 999 -19.32 -23.45 -15.24
N ALA A 1000 -18.77 -24.38 -16.00
CA ALA A 1000 -19.45 -25.57 -16.49
C ALA A 1000 -18.43 -26.69 -16.67
N TRP A 1001 -18.85 -27.93 -16.85
CA TRP A 1001 -17.90 -29.03 -17.01
C TRP A 1001 -18.40 -30.13 -17.96
N ASP A 1002 -17.47 -30.88 -18.55
CA ASP A 1002 -17.74 -32.12 -19.28
C ASP A 1002 -16.79 -33.24 -18.83
N ARG A 1003 -16.69 -34.34 -19.57
CA ARG A 1003 -15.83 -35.47 -19.19
C ARG A 1003 -14.33 -35.15 -19.18
N GLN A 1004 -13.88 -34.09 -19.85
CA GLN A 1004 -12.46 -33.77 -20.04
C GLN A 1004 -12.07 -32.42 -19.45
N ASN A 1005 -12.97 -31.43 -19.44
CA ASN A 1005 -12.63 -30.04 -19.16
C ASN A 1005 -13.57 -29.40 -18.14
N LEU A 1006 -12.99 -28.48 -17.36
CA LEU A 1006 -13.70 -27.41 -16.69
C LEU A 1006 -13.71 -26.19 -17.63
N TYR A 1007 -14.90 -25.67 -17.89
CA TYR A 1007 -15.12 -24.45 -18.65
C TYR A 1007 -15.28 -23.27 -17.70
N LEU A 1008 -14.62 -22.17 -18.00
CA LEU A 1008 -14.68 -20.93 -17.25
C LEU A 1008 -14.98 -19.77 -18.19
N PHE A 1009 -15.90 -18.90 -17.78
CA PHE A 1009 -16.16 -17.64 -18.46
C PHE A 1009 -16.12 -16.50 -17.45
N TYR A 1010 -15.41 -15.43 -17.77
CA TYR A 1010 -15.36 -14.19 -17.01
C TYR A 1010 -15.76 -13.03 -17.92
N ASN A 1011 -16.61 -12.15 -17.40
CA ASN A 1011 -16.80 -10.81 -17.92
C ASN A 1011 -16.39 -9.81 -16.84
N VAL A 1012 -15.39 -8.99 -17.15
CA VAL A 1012 -14.73 -8.07 -16.21
C VAL A 1012 -14.82 -6.65 -16.76
N GLN A 1013 -15.45 -5.76 -16.00
CA GLN A 1013 -15.47 -4.34 -16.33
C GLN A 1013 -14.18 -3.68 -15.83
N ASP A 1014 -13.37 -3.18 -16.75
CA ASP A 1014 -12.03 -2.67 -16.51
C ASP A 1014 -11.68 -1.54 -17.49
N PRO A 1015 -11.35 -0.32 -17.01
CA PRO A 1015 -10.98 0.81 -17.87
C PRO A 1015 -9.66 0.61 -18.63
N SER A 1016 -8.83 -0.38 -18.29
CA SER A 1016 -7.57 -0.69 -18.97
C SER A 1016 -7.49 -2.14 -19.44
N PRO A 1017 -8.42 -2.61 -20.29
CA PRO A 1017 -8.73 -4.02 -20.40
C PRO A 1017 -7.60 -4.91 -20.90
N TRP A 1018 -7.29 -5.94 -20.12
CA TRP A 1018 -6.40 -7.06 -20.48
C TRP A 1018 -4.95 -6.63 -20.78
N ALA A 1019 -4.42 -5.75 -19.91
CA ALA A 1019 -3.07 -5.21 -19.90
C ALA A 1019 -2.20 -5.91 -18.82
N ASN A 1020 -1.21 -6.68 -19.26
CA ASN A 1020 -0.20 -7.31 -18.40
C ASN A 1020 1.10 -7.52 -19.20
N GLU A 1021 2.12 -6.72 -18.88
CA GLU A 1021 3.45 -6.66 -19.48
C GLU A 1021 4.52 -7.27 -18.57
N GLY A 1022 4.10 -8.16 -17.66
CA GLY A 1022 4.99 -8.89 -16.77
C GLY A 1022 6.07 -9.66 -17.53
N LYS A 1023 7.33 -9.43 -17.16
CA LYS A 1023 8.49 -10.10 -17.79
C LYS A 1023 8.71 -11.54 -17.27
N ASP A 1024 8.08 -11.90 -16.15
CA ASP A 1024 8.17 -13.20 -15.50
C ASP A 1024 6.80 -13.91 -15.47
N TRP A 1025 6.64 -14.95 -16.28
CA TRP A 1025 5.39 -15.72 -16.36
C TRP A 1025 4.97 -16.40 -15.06
N THR A 1026 5.90 -16.64 -14.12
CA THR A 1026 5.58 -17.27 -12.82
C THR A 1026 4.92 -16.30 -11.85
N ALA A 1027 5.05 -15.00 -12.09
CA ALA A 1027 4.61 -13.92 -11.20
C ALA A 1027 3.59 -12.97 -11.86
N LEU A 1028 2.88 -13.40 -12.92
CA LEU A 1028 1.96 -12.53 -13.66
C LEU A 1028 0.82 -11.95 -12.82
N PHE A 1029 0.48 -12.60 -11.70
CA PHE A 1029 -0.46 -12.05 -10.72
C PHE A 1029 0.00 -10.75 -10.07
N LYS A 1030 1.27 -10.35 -10.23
CA LYS A 1030 1.86 -9.10 -9.70
C LYS A 1030 1.89 -7.96 -10.69
N THR A 1031 1.71 -8.23 -11.98
CA THR A 1031 2.11 -7.31 -13.02
C THR A 1031 0.94 -6.73 -13.80
N GLY A 1032 -0.29 -7.21 -13.65
CA GLY A 1032 -1.41 -6.60 -14.35
C GLY A 1032 -2.67 -7.46 -14.41
N ASP A 1033 -3.50 -7.19 -15.41
CA ASP A 1033 -4.81 -7.83 -15.55
C ASP A 1033 -4.70 -9.34 -15.68
N SER A 1034 -5.57 -10.01 -14.96
CA SER A 1034 -5.73 -11.46 -15.02
C SER A 1034 -7.04 -11.88 -14.38
N VAL A 1035 -7.47 -13.11 -14.65
CA VAL A 1035 -8.56 -13.75 -13.90
C VAL A 1035 -8.05 -15.05 -13.31
N ASP A 1036 -8.59 -15.46 -12.17
CA ASP A 1036 -8.19 -16.72 -11.57
C ASP A 1036 -9.34 -17.50 -10.92
N LEU A 1037 -9.08 -18.78 -10.73
CA LEU A 1037 -9.88 -19.70 -9.95
C LEU A 1037 -8.99 -20.28 -8.84
N GLN A 1038 -9.36 -20.02 -7.59
CA GLN A 1038 -8.82 -20.75 -6.44
C GLN A 1038 -9.75 -21.93 -6.15
N LEU A 1039 -9.19 -23.12 -5.97
CA LEU A 1039 -9.98 -24.35 -5.89
C LEU A 1039 -9.35 -25.36 -4.94
N GLY A 1040 -10.17 -25.96 -4.09
CA GLY A 1040 -9.82 -27.15 -3.32
C GLY A 1040 -10.38 -28.40 -3.99
N ALA A 1041 -9.50 -29.20 -4.60
CA ALA A 1041 -9.90 -30.40 -5.35
C ALA A 1041 -10.25 -31.61 -4.46
N ASP A 1042 -9.87 -31.61 -3.17
CA ASP A 1042 -10.34 -32.62 -2.20
C ASP A 1042 -11.58 -32.11 -1.44
N PRO A 1043 -12.78 -32.62 -1.75
CA PRO A 1043 -14.01 -32.18 -1.08
C PRO A 1043 -14.09 -32.60 0.39
N ARG A 1044 -13.18 -33.44 0.88
CA ARG A 1044 -13.11 -33.88 2.28
C ARG A 1044 -12.25 -32.98 3.15
N ALA A 1045 -11.54 -32.02 2.57
CA ALA A 1045 -10.72 -31.08 3.33
C ALA A 1045 -11.60 -30.17 4.21
N ASP A 1046 -11.18 -29.93 5.45
CA ASP A 1046 -11.93 -29.11 6.41
C ASP A 1046 -12.26 -27.73 5.81
N PRO A 1047 -13.55 -27.35 5.67
CA PRO A 1047 -13.94 -26.06 5.10
C PRO A 1047 -13.54 -24.86 5.95
N GLY A 1048 -13.23 -25.04 7.25
CA GLY A 1048 -12.77 -24.00 8.17
C GLY A 1048 -11.25 -23.76 8.16
N ARG A 1049 -10.48 -24.50 7.34
CA ARG A 1049 -9.02 -24.43 7.33
C ARG A 1049 -8.49 -23.06 6.86
N ARG A 1050 -7.53 -22.51 7.61
CA ARG A 1050 -6.94 -21.17 7.33
C ARG A 1050 -5.81 -21.16 6.31
N GLY A 1051 -5.28 -22.32 5.92
CA GLY A 1051 -4.18 -22.46 4.97
C GLY A 1051 -4.36 -23.67 4.04
N PRO A 1052 -3.56 -23.75 2.96
CA PRO A 1052 -3.76 -24.76 1.92
C PRO A 1052 -3.32 -26.16 2.38
N VAL A 1053 -4.03 -27.16 1.88
CA VAL A 1053 -3.68 -28.58 2.00
C VAL A 1053 -3.44 -29.19 0.61
N GLN A 1054 -3.03 -30.45 0.56
CA GLN A 1054 -2.87 -31.16 -0.70
C GLN A 1054 -4.17 -31.12 -1.52
N GLY A 1055 -4.07 -30.70 -2.78
CA GLY A 1055 -5.21 -30.53 -3.69
C GLY A 1055 -5.75 -29.10 -3.77
N ASP A 1056 -5.28 -28.17 -2.92
CA ASP A 1056 -5.56 -26.74 -3.07
C ASP A 1056 -4.64 -26.12 -4.14
N LEU A 1057 -5.26 -25.41 -5.09
CA LEU A 1057 -4.58 -24.83 -6.25
C LEU A 1057 -5.11 -23.43 -6.60
N ARG A 1058 -4.32 -22.70 -7.38
CA ARG A 1058 -4.73 -21.48 -8.09
C ARG A 1058 -4.46 -21.66 -9.57
N LEU A 1059 -5.47 -21.39 -10.39
CA LEU A 1059 -5.36 -21.31 -11.84
C LEU A 1059 -5.50 -19.86 -12.27
N LEU A 1060 -4.44 -19.27 -12.81
CA LEU A 1060 -4.39 -17.89 -13.31
C LEU A 1060 -4.44 -17.87 -14.84
N LEU A 1061 -5.28 -17.01 -15.41
CA LEU A 1061 -5.34 -16.72 -16.85
C LEU A 1061 -4.89 -15.27 -17.06
N ALA A 1062 -3.84 -15.05 -17.86
CA ALA A 1062 -3.24 -13.73 -18.06
C ALA A 1062 -2.66 -13.56 -19.47
N PRO A 1063 -2.52 -12.33 -20.00
CA PRO A 1063 -1.68 -12.08 -21.16
C PRO A 1063 -0.20 -12.22 -20.81
N PHE A 1064 0.57 -12.83 -21.71
CA PHE A 1064 2.03 -12.91 -21.63
C PHE A 1064 2.60 -12.94 -23.04
N GLN A 1065 3.49 -12.00 -23.37
CA GLN A 1065 4.13 -11.89 -24.69
C GLN A 1065 3.12 -11.91 -25.86
N GLY A 1066 2.02 -11.17 -25.70
CA GLY A 1066 0.97 -11.03 -26.72
C GLY A 1066 0.02 -12.23 -26.86
N LYS A 1067 0.07 -13.23 -25.95
CA LYS A 1067 -0.82 -14.40 -25.97
C LYS A 1067 -1.41 -14.69 -24.58
N PRO A 1068 -2.65 -15.21 -24.48
CA PRO A 1068 -3.17 -15.67 -23.20
C PRO A 1068 -2.48 -16.97 -22.76
N VAL A 1069 -2.15 -17.06 -21.48
CA VAL A 1069 -1.56 -18.25 -20.84
C VAL A 1069 -2.35 -18.66 -19.61
N ALA A 1070 -2.40 -19.97 -19.33
CA ALA A 1070 -2.91 -20.52 -18.07
C ALA A 1070 -1.75 -20.96 -17.19
N VAL A 1071 -1.57 -20.34 -16.03
CA VAL A 1071 -0.53 -20.68 -15.05
C VAL A 1071 -1.18 -21.36 -13.86
N LEU A 1072 -0.70 -22.55 -13.52
CA LEU A 1072 -1.22 -23.38 -12.45
C LEU A 1072 -0.24 -23.46 -11.29
N TYR A 1073 -0.70 -23.04 -10.12
CA TYR A 1073 0.02 -23.03 -8.86
C TYR A 1073 -0.53 -24.12 -7.95
N ARG A 1074 0.31 -25.05 -7.49
CA ARG A 1074 -0.09 -26.12 -6.55
C ARG A 1074 0.61 -25.97 -5.21
N HIS A 1075 -0.18 -25.91 -4.15
CA HIS A 1075 0.32 -25.86 -2.78
C HIS A 1075 0.31 -27.26 -2.17
N ARG A 1076 1.33 -27.57 -1.37
CA ARG A 1076 1.46 -28.81 -0.60
C ARG A 1076 1.40 -30.06 -1.49
N ALA A 1077 2.17 -30.07 -2.58
CA ALA A 1077 2.27 -31.19 -3.52
C ALA A 1077 3.51 -32.06 -3.23
N PRO A 1078 3.36 -33.26 -2.63
CA PRO A 1078 4.49 -34.11 -2.28
C PRO A 1078 5.26 -34.59 -3.52
N GLY A 1079 6.60 -34.47 -3.51
CA GLY A 1079 7.46 -34.97 -4.59
C GLY A 1079 7.57 -34.07 -5.83
N ALA A 1080 7.17 -32.80 -5.74
CA ALA A 1080 7.33 -31.86 -6.85
C ALA A 1080 8.81 -31.54 -7.13
N ALA A 1081 9.20 -31.52 -8.41
CA ALA A 1081 10.59 -31.39 -8.84
C ALA A 1081 11.16 -29.96 -8.71
N ASP A 1082 10.33 -28.94 -8.96
CA ASP A 1082 10.77 -27.54 -9.09
C ASP A 1082 9.85 -26.58 -8.30
N PRO A 1083 9.99 -26.51 -6.95
CA PRO A 1083 9.22 -25.56 -6.14
C PRO A 1083 9.67 -24.13 -6.37
N VAL A 1084 8.73 -23.19 -6.43
CA VAL A 1084 8.98 -21.75 -6.50
C VAL A 1084 8.68 -21.14 -5.13
N THR A 1085 9.66 -20.45 -4.55
CA THR A 1085 9.46 -19.71 -3.30
C THR A 1085 9.27 -18.24 -3.62
N PHE A 1086 8.10 -17.70 -3.28
CA PHE A 1086 7.80 -16.28 -3.36
C PHE A 1086 8.21 -15.63 -2.04
N THR A 1087 9.00 -14.57 -2.06
CA THR A 1087 9.61 -13.98 -0.86
C THR A 1087 9.38 -12.46 -0.78
N SER A 1088 9.32 -11.95 0.45
CA SER A 1088 9.24 -10.53 0.83
C SER A 1088 10.19 -10.29 2.02
N PRO A 1089 10.47 -9.04 2.45
CA PRO A 1089 11.33 -8.78 3.60
C PRO A 1089 10.87 -9.46 4.90
N TRP A 1090 9.56 -9.67 5.07
CA TRP A 1090 8.97 -10.17 6.32
C TRP A 1090 8.56 -11.65 6.27
N ARG A 1091 8.29 -12.22 5.09
CA ARG A 1091 7.82 -13.61 4.95
C ARG A 1091 8.10 -14.23 3.58
N SER A 1092 7.92 -15.54 3.48
CA SER A 1092 7.96 -16.30 2.23
C SER A 1092 6.81 -17.31 2.14
N GLU A 1093 6.31 -17.57 0.94
CA GLU A 1093 5.36 -18.64 0.66
C GLU A 1093 5.94 -19.56 -0.41
N LYS A 1094 5.97 -20.85 -0.10
CA LYS A 1094 6.44 -21.89 -1.01
C LYS A 1094 5.27 -22.48 -1.80
N VAL A 1095 5.36 -22.41 -3.12
CA VAL A 1095 4.47 -23.12 -4.04
C VAL A 1095 5.24 -24.29 -4.62
N ASP A 1096 4.75 -25.50 -4.39
CA ASP A 1096 5.51 -26.71 -4.71
C ASP A 1096 5.59 -26.97 -6.23
N SER A 1097 4.65 -26.45 -7.01
CA SER A 1097 4.70 -26.52 -8.48
C SER A 1097 4.04 -25.30 -9.12
N VAL A 1098 4.74 -24.66 -10.05
CA VAL A 1098 4.24 -23.56 -10.90
C VAL A 1098 4.49 -23.96 -12.35
N ALA A 1099 3.43 -24.08 -13.15
CA ALA A 1099 3.54 -24.55 -14.53
C ALA A 1099 2.50 -23.94 -15.46
N ILE A 1100 2.86 -23.76 -16.74
CA ILE A 1100 1.91 -23.42 -17.79
C ILE A 1100 1.09 -24.67 -18.16
N VAL A 1101 -0.23 -24.53 -18.28
CA VAL A 1101 -1.14 -25.62 -18.67
C VAL A 1101 -1.18 -25.76 -20.18
N ASN A 1102 -0.31 -26.61 -20.75
CA ASN A 1102 -0.17 -26.79 -22.20
C ASN A 1102 -1.43 -27.28 -22.94
N GLY A 1103 -2.42 -27.82 -22.23
CA GLY A 1103 -3.70 -28.28 -22.80
C GLY A 1103 -4.87 -27.30 -22.65
N ALA A 1104 -4.65 -26.12 -22.06
CA ALA A 1104 -5.69 -25.11 -21.90
C ALA A 1104 -5.99 -24.41 -23.23
N LYS A 1105 -7.27 -24.23 -23.54
CA LYS A 1105 -7.72 -23.36 -24.64
C LYS A 1105 -8.27 -22.08 -24.02
N ILE A 1106 -7.82 -20.93 -24.49
CA ILE A 1106 -8.22 -19.62 -23.95
C ILE A 1106 -8.51 -18.68 -25.11
N ALA A 1107 -9.67 -18.03 -25.07
CA ALA A 1107 -10.03 -16.93 -25.95
C ALA A 1107 -10.36 -15.69 -25.12
N VAL A 1108 -10.02 -14.52 -25.67
CA VAL A 1108 -10.20 -13.23 -25.01
C VAL A 1108 -10.80 -12.24 -25.99
N ALA A 1109 -11.90 -11.60 -25.60
CA ALA A 1109 -12.49 -10.48 -26.32
C ALA A 1109 -12.35 -9.21 -25.48
N LYS A 1110 -11.83 -8.12 -26.07
CA LYS A 1110 -11.66 -6.82 -25.40
C LYS A 1110 -12.69 -5.82 -25.92
N GLY A 1111 -13.35 -5.11 -25.02
CA GLY A 1111 -14.10 -3.90 -25.31
C GLY A 1111 -13.30 -2.64 -25.02
N ALA A 1112 -14.00 -1.51 -24.93
CA ALA A 1112 -13.38 -0.22 -24.57
C ALA A 1112 -13.06 -0.14 -23.07
N ASP A 1113 -13.92 -0.73 -22.25
CA ASP A 1113 -13.93 -0.67 -20.79
C ASP A 1113 -14.27 -2.03 -20.15
N ASP A 1114 -14.19 -3.12 -20.92
CA ASP A 1114 -14.38 -4.49 -20.45
C ASP A 1114 -13.46 -5.48 -21.15
N TYR A 1115 -13.29 -6.65 -20.55
CA TYR A 1115 -12.75 -7.82 -21.22
C TYR A 1115 -13.49 -9.09 -20.81
N ARG A 1116 -13.58 -10.02 -21.76
CA ARG A 1116 -14.17 -11.34 -21.58
C ARG A 1116 -13.12 -12.41 -21.78
N VAL A 1117 -13.04 -13.34 -20.83
CA VAL A 1117 -12.11 -14.47 -20.86
C VAL A 1117 -12.92 -15.74 -20.86
N GLU A 1118 -12.71 -16.58 -21.87
CA GLU A 1118 -13.32 -17.89 -21.95
C GLU A 1118 -12.24 -18.95 -22.05
N ALA A 1119 -12.34 -20.00 -21.22
CA ALA A 1119 -11.31 -21.02 -21.15
C ALA A 1119 -11.87 -22.44 -20.98
N ALA A 1120 -11.25 -23.39 -21.66
CA ALA A 1120 -11.40 -24.82 -21.43
C ALA A 1120 -10.12 -25.35 -20.77
N ILE A 1121 -10.24 -25.86 -19.56
CA ILE A 1121 -9.12 -26.30 -18.72
C ILE A 1121 -9.24 -27.81 -18.47
N PRO A 1122 -8.23 -28.63 -18.84
CA PRO A 1122 -8.30 -30.06 -18.61
C PRO A 1122 -8.49 -30.42 -17.12
N LEU A 1123 -9.53 -31.19 -16.80
CA LEU A 1123 -9.82 -31.65 -15.43
C LEU A 1123 -8.64 -32.43 -14.83
N ALA A 1124 -7.94 -33.20 -15.67
CA ALA A 1124 -6.73 -33.94 -15.29
C ALA A 1124 -5.60 -33.01 -14.83
N ALA A 1125 -5.47 -31.82 -15.42
CA ALA A 1125 -4.49 -30.83 -14.96
C ALA A 1125 -4.87 -30.28 -13.58
N LEU A 1126 -6.16 -30.08 -13.31
CA LEU A 1126 -6.65 -29.58 -12.02
C LEU A 1126 -6.69 -30.65 -10.93
N GLY A 1127 -6.61 -31.94 -11.28
CA GLY A 1127 -6.84 -33.02 -10.32
C GLY A 1127 -8.28 -33.07 -9.79
N LEU A 1128 -9.23 -32.48 -10.54
CA LEU A 1128 -10.62 -32.29 -10.13
C LEU A 1128 -11.49 -33.47 -10.61
N LYS A 1129 -12.40 -33.96 -9.75
CA LYS A 1129 -13.30 -35.09 -10.03
C LYS A 1129 -14.78 -34.74 -9.79
N PRO A 1130 -15.43 -34.02 -10.72
CA PRO A 1130 -16.87 -33.77 -10.67
C PRO A 1130 -17.69 -35.05 -10.96
N PRO A 1131 -18.98 -35.12 -10.54
CA PRO A 1131 -19.74 -34.09 -9.83
C PRO A 1131 -19.36 -34.01 -8.34
N GLY A 1132 -19.61 -32.85 -7.72
CA GLY A 1132 -19.32 -32.63 -6.29
C GLY A 1132 -19.39 -31.16 -5.88
N ALA A 1133 -19.37 -30.91 -4.58
CA ALA A 1133 -19.27 -29.56 -4.01
C ALA A 1133 -17.82 -29.29 -3.61
N PHE A 1134 -17.21 -28.28 -4.21
CA PHE A 1134 -15.82 -27.93 -4.00
C PHE A 1134 -15.72 -26.54 -3.40
N ARG A 1135 -14.74 -26.33 -2.51
CA ARG A 1135 -14.43 -24.99 -2.02
C ARG A 1135 -13.72 -24.25 -3.14
N ALA A 1136 -14.27 -23.10 -3.53
CA ALA A 1136 -13.77 -22.35 -4.67
C ALA A 1136 -13.99 -20.85 -4.51
N ASP A 1137 -13.16 -20.08 -5.22
CA ASP A 1137 -13.33 -18.64 -5.34
C ASP A 1137 -12.91 -18.16 -6.73
N PHE A 1138 -13.75 -17.31 -7.32
CA PHE A 1138 -13.51 -16.70 -8.61
C PHE A 1138 -12.88 -15.33 -8.39
N GLY A 1139 -11.74 -15.06 -9.02
CA GLY A 1139 -11.00 -13.82 -8.90
C GLY A 1139 -10.84 -13.08 -10.23
N ALA A 1140 -10.84 -11.75 -10.15
CA ALA A 1140 -10.38 -10.85 -11.19
C ALA A 1140 -9.34 -9.89 -10.59
N LEU A 1141 -8.20 -9.78 -11.25
CA LEU A 1141 -7.09 -8.92 -10.89
C LEU A 1141 -7.02 -7.79 -11.91
N TYR A 1142 -6.86 -6.57 -11.41
CA TYR A 1142 -6.80 -5.35 -12.22
C TYR A 1142 -5.40 -4.76 -12.15
N GLY A 1143 -4.83 -4.48 -13.30
CA GLY A 1143 -3.55 -3.85 -13.49
C GLY A 1143 -3.63 -2.33 -13.55
N ASP A 1144 -2.47 -1.70 -13.61
CA ASP A 1144 -2.36 -0.34 -14.10
C ASP A 1144 -2.42 -0.32 -15.65
N PRO A 1145 -2.74 0.83 -16.30
CA PRO A 1145 -2.86 0.89 -17.75
C PRO A 1145 -1.63 0.49 -18.56
N SER A 1146 -0.43 0.47 -17.96
CA SER A 1146 0.80 0.01 -18.61
C SER A 1146 1.08 -1.48 -18.42
N GLY A 1147 0.26 -2.19 -17.63
CA GLY A 1147 0.42 -3.61 -17.34
C GLY A 1147 1.72 -3.92 -16.60
N THR A 1148 2.18 -3.05 -15.70
CA THR A 1148 3.42 -3.27 -14.94
C THR A 1148 3.18 -3.67 -13.49
N LEU A 1149 2.02 -3.35 -12.93
CA LEU A 1149 1.63 -3.60 -11.54
C LEU A 1149 0.18 -4.05 -11.44
N THR A 1150 -0.08 -5.07 -10.63
CA THR A 1150 -1.43 -5.41 -10.15
C THR A 1150 -1.83 -4.43 -9.07
N MET A 1151 -2.95 -3.74 -9.28
CA MET A 1151 -3.48 -2.68 -8.41
C MET A 1151 -4.60 -3.20 -7.52
N LEU A 1152 -5.44 -4.13 -8.00
CA LEU A 1152 -6.58 -4.66 -7.24
C LEU A 1152 -6.75 -6.15 -7.45
N ARG A 1153 -7.18 -6.85 -6.40
CA ARG A 1153 -7.69 -8.23 -6.49
C ARG A 1153 -9.11 -8.28 -5.96
N SER A 1154 -10.03 -8.75 -6.79
CA SER A 1154 -11.47 -8.75 -6.52
C SER A 1154 -11.99 -10.17 -6.63
N TYR A 1155 -12.61 -10.67 -5.55
CA TYR A 1155 -13.06 -12.05 -5.46
C TYR A 1155 -14.54 -12.17 -5.10
N TRP A 1156 -15.15 -13.24 -5.61
CA TRP A 1156 -16.55 -13.55 -5.40
C TRP A 1156 -16.90 -13.83 -3.94
N ALA A 1157 -16.08 -14.58 -3.22
CA ALA A 1157 -16.33 -14.92 -1.82
C ALA A 1157 -15.33 -14.25 -0.86
N ASN A 1158 -14.03 -14.40 -1.10
CA ASN A 1158 -12.98 -13.89 -0.22
C ASN A 1158 -12.87 -12.36 -0.31
N GLN A 1159 -13.35 -11.67 0.72
CA GLN A 1159 -13.25 -10.21 0.78
C GLN A 1159 -11.92 -9.70 1.36
N ALA A 1160 -11.08 -10.58 1.93
CA ALA A 1160 -9.76 -10.26 2.51
C ALA A 1160 -8.65 -10.27 1.44
N THR A 1161 -8.82 -9.43 0.42
CA THR A 1161 -8.03 -9.46 -0.83
C THR A 1161 -7.35 -8.12 -1.14
N GLY A 1162 -7.34 -7.19 -0.18
CA GLY A 1162 -6.81 -5.83 -0.34
C GLY A 1162 -5.28 -5.71 -0.44
N LEU A 1163 -4.55 -6.78 -0.18
CA LEU A 1163 -3.09 -6.82 -0.25
C LEU A 1163 -2.61 -6.93 -1.72
N VAL A 1164 -1.82 -5.97 -2.20
CA VAL A 1164 -1.31 -5.91 -3.58
C VAL A 1164 0.18 -5.50 -3.70
N ASN A 1165 0.89 -5.42 -2.57
CA ASN A 1165 2.32 -5.06 -2.53
C ASN A 1165 3.20 -6.12 -1.87
N ASP A 1166 2.68 -7.34 -1.68
CA ASP A 1166 3.40 -8.41 -0.98
C ASP A 1166 3.25 -9.72 -1.74
N VAL A 1167 4.32 -10.12 -2.43
CA VAL A 1167 4.34 -11.29 -3.33
C VAL A 1167 3.91 -12.58 -2.61
N PRO A 1168 4.42 -12.93 -1.40
CA PRO A 1168 3.95 -14.08 -0.63
C PRO A 1168 2.46 -13.99 -0.24
N GLY A 1169 2.01 -12.83 0.22
CA GLY A 1169 0.62 -12.60 0.60
C GLY A 1169 -0.37 -12.68 -0.55
N GLU A 1170 0.09 -12.38 -1.76
CA GLU A 1170 -0.74 -12.42 -2.95
C GLU A 1170 -0.91 -13.80 -3.55
N ILE A 1171 0.03 -14.71 -3.29
CA ILE A 1171 -0.01 -16.10 -3.75
C ILE A 1171 -0.59 -17.08 -2.73
N MET A 1172 -0.69 -16.68 -1.44
CA MET A 1172 -1.29 -17.51 -0.40
C MET A 1172 -2.79 -17.79 -0.63
N LEU A 1173 -3.21 -18.98 -0.22
CA LEU A 1173 -4.60 -19.44 -0.28
C LEU A 1173 -5.25 -19.42 1.10
N HIS A 1174 -6.50 -18.97 1.17
CA HIS A 1174 -7.31 -18.90 2.40
C HIS A 1174 -8.65 -19.65 2.25
N PRO A 1175 -8.65 -20.99 2.29
CA PRO A 1175 -9.84 -21.78 1.96
C PRO A 1175 -11.06 -21.56 2.87
N ASN A 1176 -10.85 -21.10 4.10
CA ASN A 1176 -11.91 -20.70 5.02
C ASN A 1176 -12.74 -19.50 4.54
N LEU A 1177 -12.23 -18.70 3.60
CA LEU A 1177 -12.91 -17.53 3.07
C LEU A 1177 -13.55 -17.76 1.70
N TRP A 1178 -13.41 -18.96 1.13
CA TRP A 1178 -13.95 -19.31 -0.17
C TRP A 1178 -15.49 -19.51 -0.15
N GLY A 1179 -16.10 -19.55 -1.32
CA GLY A 1179 -17.47 -19.99 -1.49
C GLY A 1179 -17.54 -21.50 -1.74
N THR A 1180 -18.71 -21.96 -2.17
CA THR A 1180 -18.89 -23.34 -2.61
C THR A 1180 -19.28 -23.36 -4.09
N LEU A 1181 -18.50 -24.05 -4.91
CA LEU A 1181 -18.81 -24.36 -6.31
C LEU A 1181 -19.35 -25.78 -6.42
N LYS A 1182 -20.63 -25.91 -6.75
CA LYS A 1182 -21.30 -27.20 -6.97
C LYS A 1182 -21.22 -27.56 -8.44
N LEU A 1183 -20.42 -28.57 -8.78
CA LEU A 1183 -20.40 -29.15 -10.11
C LEU A 1183 -21.44 -30.26 -10.17
N GLU A 1184 -22.58 -29.97 -10.80
CA GLU A 1184 -23.79 -30.80 -10.75
C GLU A 1184 -24.11 -31.44 -12.11
N GLY A 1185 -24.89 -32.52 -12.10
CA GLY A 1185 -25.25 -33.31 -13.28
C GLY A 1185 -24.64 -34.72 -13.28
N ALA A 1186 -25.26 -35.65 -14.01
CA ALA A 1186 -24.79 -37.02 -14.14
C ALA A 1186 -23.88 -37.19 -15.37
N GLN A 1187 -22.78 -37.93 -15.22
CA GLN A 1187 -22.18 -38.65 -16.34
C GLN A 1187 -23.16 -39.77 -16.71
N GLU A 1188 -24.01 -39.58 -17.72
CA GLU A 1188 -24.61 -40.75 -18.39
C GLU A 1188 -23.52 -41.59 -19.05
#